data_AF-A0A814L286-F1
#
_entry.id   AF-A0A814L286-F1
#
_cell.length_a   1.000
_cell.length_b   1.000
_cell.length_c   1.000
_cell.angle_alpha   90.00
_cell.angle_beta   90.00
_cell.angle_gamma   90.00
#
_symmetry.space_group_name_H-M   'P 1'
#
loop_
_entity.id
_entity.type
_entity.pdbx_description
1 polymer ?
#
loop_
_entity_poly.entity_id
_entity_poly.type
_entity_poly.pdbx_seq_one_letter_code
_entity_poly.pdbx_strand_id
1 'polypeptide(L)'
;MKHLSRIIRVIKQPLGNSLLLGVGGSGRQSLTRLAAFISEYELRSIQLSKSYGMSEWKEDLRKFMLHAGLRNTPTVFLFSDTQIKSESFLEDLNNILNSGDVPNIYAIDELEQIYTLMKPVVSEAGLPPTKTNLYSAYTKRVRQNLHTVVCMSPIGEVFRARLRQFPALVNCCTIDWYSEWPKDALEAVSETYLNNMITLDADAKVVQGLVKLCQEIHQSAAVMTIKYRDEMSRHNYVTPTSYLELLNIFSKIFGKKKDELVFAKKRTKTGLDKLLSTEKDVAKLRVELNEMLPLLDQAVQETNETMAKIAEDTASTEVIKTKVAAEEEEVQVKVRETRAIASEASERLAEALPALEAALQSLEVLSKNDINEVRALQRPPQGVKLTMEAVSILKQVEPNKVTVPGKNKKEDDYWEPGRALLADAGKFLQSLRDFDKENIPEIVIQKLQKHIDSPDFDPIKIEKTSKACKSLCMWCRAMYSFYMINKEVAPRKEALANAEAELAVVKEVLATKKRELKRLEEGLRTLQVKYEDAVRKKTDYETKVDECNQRIVRAERLTTGLGDEKIRWQENVLMLDHALVNVIGDVLVCSGFIAYLGPFTAEYRDNMVKEWITKLKAYNVPHSDNPELVRVLGDAVKIRSWQLAGLPKDNLSVQNGVIVQYSNRWPLFIDPQGQANKWIKNMEKNTGLDVMKLSDRDYLRTLENSIRFGKPCLLENVGTEIDPALEPVLLRQTFRQSGSTVIKLGDAVIPYHDDFRFYITTKLPNPHYTPEISVKVTLVNFTLSPSGLEDQMLARVVAEERPDLEEMKNTLIISNATMRNELKALEDTILEKLSTSENPVDDIELINALEASKAKSTEIKTKMQAAEQTEKDIDLTRAEYVPVAVNTQILFFCVSDLANVDPMYQYSLEWFTNIFLSSIQSAPRADNLEQRIKNINEFFTFSLYCNVCRSLFEKHKLLFAFLLTVRVLMHQKKVHLVSYNYFI
;
A
#
# COMPACT_ATOMS: atom_id res chain seq x y z
N MET A 1 -3.08 29.57 41.03
CA MET A 1 -4.21 30.34 41.62
C MET A 1 -3.78 31.29 42.73
N LYS A 2 -3.18 30.84 43.84
CA LYS A 2 -2.81 31.73 44.98
C LYS A 2 -1.97 32.96 44.56
N HIS A 3 -0.90 32.76 43.79
CA HIS A 3 -0.04 33.85 43.29
C HIS A 3 -0.78 34.81 42.35
N LEU A 4 -1.63 34.28 41.46
CA LEU A 4 -2.44 35.10 40.54
C LEU A 4 -3.35 36.06 41.32
N SER A 5 -4.04 35.56 42.35
CA SER A 5 -4.89 36.39 43.22
C SER A 5 -4.11 37.47 43.96
N ARG A 6 -2.87 37.18 44.39
CA ARG A 6 -1.98 38.17 45.02
C ARG A 6 -1.60 39.28 44.05
N ILE A 7 -1.18 38.94 42.83
CA ILE A 7 -0.81 39.94 41.81
C ILE A 7 -2.02 40.83 41.49
N ILE A 8 -3.20 40.25 41.23
CA ILE A 8 -4.43 41.02 40.96
C ILE A 8 -4.77 41.96 42.11
N ARG A 9 -4.63 41.49 43.36
CA ARG A 9 -4.89 42.32 44.54
C ARG A 9 -3.91 43.50 44.62
N VAL A 10 -2.63 43.28 44.33
CA VAL A 10 -1.60 44.32 44.38
C VAL A 10 -1.82 45.36 43.28
N ILE A 11 -1.99 44.95 42.02
CA ILE A 11 -2.15 45.90 40.91
C ILE A 11 -3.45 46.71 41.01
N LYS A 12 -4.50 46.20 41.70
CA LYS A 12 -5.73 46.97 41.94
C LYS A 12 -5.60 48.02 43.03
N GLN A 13 -4.53 47.97 43.84
CA GLN A 13 -4.28 49.00 44.86
C GLN A 13 -3.52 50.18 44.23
N PRO A 14 -3.91 51.44 44.50
CA PRO A 14 -3.12 52.59 44.07
C PRO A 14 -1.73 52.51 44.72
N LEU A 15 -0.68 52.84 43.96
CA LEU A 15 0.73 52.64 44.37
C LEU A 15 1.15 51.17 44.55
N GLY A 16 0.32 50.22 44.14
CA GLY A 16 0.60 48.80 44.27
C GLY A 16 1.66 48.34 43.27
N ASN A 17 2.89 48.18 43.73
CA ASN A 17 3.98 47.55 43.00
C ASN A 17 4.27 46.15 43.57
N SER A 18 4.78 45.24 42.75
CA SER A 18 5.06 43.86 43.17
C SER A 18 6.48 43.43 42.84
N LEU A 19 7.14 42.78 43.79
CA LEU A 19 8.41 42.10 43.59
C LEU A 19 8.18 40.58 43.66
N LEU A 20 8.25 39.92 42.51
CA LEU A 20 8.04 38.47 42.36
C LEU A 20 9.38 37.75 42.46
N LEU A 21 9.63 37.13 43.61
CA LEU A 21 10.87 36.39 43.89
C LEU A 21 10.65 34.91 43.63
N GLY A 22 11.43 34.33 42.72
CA GLY A 22 11.33 32.92 42.39
C GLY A 22 12.35 32.47 41.38
N VAL A 23 12.62 31.17 41.34
CA VAL A 23 13.46 30.59 40.30
C VAL A 23 12.85 30.80 38.91
N GLY A 24 13.68 30.84 37.88
CA GLY A 24 13.23 30.86 36.49
C GLY A 24 12.28 29.70 36.19
N GLY A 25 11.31 29.94 35.30
CA GLY A 25 10.32 28.91 34.95
C GLY A 25 9.23 28.63 36.00
N SER A 26 9.10 29.45 37.04
CA SER A 26 8.03 29.39 38.05
C SER A 26 6.69 30.03 37.61
N GLY A 27 6.65 30.62 36.41
CA GLY A 27 5.43 31.21 35.84
C GLY A 27 5.15 32.67 36.22
N ARG A 28 6.10 33.36 36.86
CA ARG A 28 5.99 34.77 37.30
C ARG A 28 5.48 35.70 36.20
N GLN A 29 6.18 35.73 35.06
CA GLN A 29 5.80 36.59 33.92
C GLN A 29 4.43 36.21 33.34
N SER A 30 4.14 34.91 33.19
CA SER A 30 2.88 34.41 32.64
C SER A 30 1.69 34.78 33.52
N LEU A 31 1.84 34.65 34.84
CA LEU A 31 0.81 35.04 35.80
C LEU A 31 0.62 36.55 35.85
N THR A 32 1.68 37.36 35.72
CA THR A 32 1.54 38.82 35.61
C THR A 32 0.79 39.22 34.34
N ARG A 33 1.09 38.59 33.19
CA ARG A 33 0.37 38.83 31.94
C ARG A 33 -1.11 38.46 32.05
N LEU A 34 -1.39 37.31 32.66
CA LEU A 34 -2.77 36.88 32.92
C LEU A 34 -3.48 37.83 33.90
N ALA A 35 -2.82 38.28 34.96
CA ALA A 35 -3.38 39.22 35.93
C ALA A 35 -3.72 40.58 35.31
N ALA A 36 -2.82 41.11 34.47
CA ALA A 36 -3.02 42.35 33.73
C ALA A 36 -4.20 42.21 32.75
N PHE A 37 -4.26 41.09 32.01
CA PHE A 37 -5.37 40.80 31.10
C PHE A 37 -6.72 40.70 31.82
N ILE A 38 -6.80 39.97 32.94
CA ILE A 38 -8.03 39.84 33.76
C ILE A 38 -8.47 41.20 34.32
N SER A 39 -7.52 42.09 34.61
CA SER A 39 -7.81 43.41 35.16
C SER A 39 -8.02 44.48 34.09
N GLU A 40 -7.94 44.12 32.81
CA GLU A 40 -8.00 45.04 31.66
C GLU A 40 -6.96 46.17 31.71
N TYR A 41 -5.80 45.91 32.32
CA TYR A 41 -4.70 46.87 32.41
C TYR A 41 -3.75 46.69 31.23
N GLU A 42 -3.21 47.79 30.72
CA GLU A 42 -2.28 47.73 29.60
C GLU A 42 -0.92 47.22 30.09
N LEU A 43 -0.47 46.07 29.58
CA LEU A 43 0.83 45.52 29.94
C LEU A 43 1.92 46.00 28.98
N ARG A 44 2.98 46.57 29.55
CA ARG A 44 4.18 46.99 28.82
C ARG A 44 5.40 46.26 29.39
N SER A 45 6.29 45.84 28.51
CA SER A 45 7.58 45.21 28.82
C SER A 45 8.58 45.72 27.80
N ILE A 46 9.84 45.86 28.21
CA ILE A 46 10.93 46.20 27.29
C ILE A 46 11.32 45.00 26.44
N GLN A 47 11.82 45.26 25.23
CA GLN A 47 12.39 44.25 24.33
C GLN A 47 13.86 44.60 24.12
N LEU A 48 14.77 43.75 24.61
CA LEU A 48 16.19 44.00 24.47
C LEU A 48 16.66 43.67 23.05
N SER A 49 17.34 44.63 22.42
CA SER A 49 18.16 44.45 21.23
C SER A 49 19.64 44.65 21.57
N LYS A 50 20.56 44.22 20.69
CA LYS A 50 22.00 44.40 20.91
C LYS A 50 22.37 45.88 21.07
N SER A 51 21.70 46.77 20.34
CA SER A 51 21.84 48.22 20.40
C SER A 51 21.09 48.87 21.56
N TYR A 52 20.24 48.14 22.28
CA TYR A 52 19.49 48.69 23.42
C TYR A 52 20.45 49.16 24.51
N GLY A 53 20.52 50.47 24.70
CA GLY A 53 21.34 51.16 25.67
C GLY A 53 20.51 52.03 26.60
N MET A 54 21.16 53.03 27.21
CA MET A 54 20.52 53.92 28.17
C MET A 54 19.52 54.88 27.50
N SER A 55 19.76 55.25 26.24
CA SER A 55 18.90 56.18 25.49
C SER A 55 17.53 55.55 25.21
N GLU A 56 17.54 54.33 24.67
CA GLU A 56 16.31 53.56 24.38
C GLU A 56 15.56 53.23 25.67
N TRP A 57 16.28 52.85 26.73
CA TRP A 57 15.71 52.63 28.06
C TRP A 57 14.96 53.85 28.60
N LYS A 58 15.58 55.03 28.54
CA LYS A 58 14.94 56.27 28.98
C LYS A 58 13.76 56.65 28.09
N GLU A 59 13.84 56.39 26.79
CA GLU A 59 12.73 56.63 25.86
C GLU A 59 11.52 55.72 26.17
N ASP A 60 11.74 54.43 26.42
CA ASP A 60 10.67 53.49 26.78
C ASP A 60 10.03 53.83 28.13
N LEU A 61 10.84 54.09 29.16
CA LEU A 61 10.34 54.55 30.46
C LEU A 61 9.51 55.83 30.31
N ARG A 62 10.00 56.79 29.52
CA ARG A 62 9.30 58.04 29.25
C ARG A 62 7.95 57.78 28.59
N LYS A 63 7.89 56.92 27.56
CA LYS A 63 6.63 56.54 26.90
C LYS A 63 5.65 55.91 27.90
N PHE A 64 6.12 55.03 28.78
CA PHE A 64 5.27 54.39 29.79
C PHE A 64 4.72 55.40 30.80
N MET A 65 5.56 56.33 31.28
CA MET A 65 5.16 57.37 32.23
C MET A 65 4.19 58.38 31.59
N LEU A 66 4.47 58.86 30.37
CA LEU A 66 3.57 59.76 29.64
C LEU A 66 2.21 59.10 29.40
N HIS A 67 2.21 57.82 29.03
CA HIS A 67 0.96 57.08 28.81
C HIS A 67 0.15 56.98 30.11
N ALA A 68 0.75 56.50 31.20
CA ALA A 68 0.09 56.34 32.50
C ALA A 68 -0.39 57.68 33.11
N GLY A 69 0.39 58.75 32.92
CA GLY A 69 0.12 60.07 33.49
C GLY A 69 -0.86 60.92 32.68
N LEU A 70 -0.67 61.03 31.36
CA LEU A 70 -1.46 61.91 30.50
C LEU A 70 -2.82 61.31 30.12
N ARG A 71 -2.86 60.02 29.75
CA ARG A 71 -4.10 59.34 29.36
C ARG A 71 -4.91 58.80 30.54
N ASN A 72 -4.32 58.83 31.74
CA ASN A 72 -4.91 58.30 32.96
C ASN A 72 -5.34 56.82 32.83
N THR A 73 -4.54 56.02 32.13
CA THR A 73 -4.80 54.60 31.87
C THR A 73 -3.94 53.72 32.79
N PRO A 74 -4.54 52.79 33.57
CA PRO A 74 -3.79 51.83 34.37
C PRO A 74 -2.87 50.98 33.50
N THR A 75 -1.57 51.04 33.79
CA THR A 75 -0.50 50.42 33.02
C THR A 75 0.37 49.56 33.94
N VAL A 76 0.58 48.29 33.57
CA VAL A 76 1.49 47.38 34.28
C VAL A 76 2.83 47.33 33.54
N PHE A 77 3.89 47.77 34.21
CA PHE A 77 5.25 47.61 33.71
C PHE A 77 5.85 46.29 34.24
N LEU A 78 6.00 45.31 33.36
CA LEU A 78 6.65 44.03 33.66
C LEU A 78 8.15 44.12 33.34
N PHE A 79 8.99 43.94 34.36
CA PHE A 79 10.45 44.00 34.24
C PHE A 79 11.09 42.74 34.83
N SER A 80 11.92 42.05 34.05
CA SER A 80 12.60 40.81 34.45
C SER A 80 14.09 41.02 34.69
N ASP A 81 14.68 40.20 35.55
CA ASP A 81 16.13 40.16 35.80
C ASP A 81 16.99 39.94 34.54
N THR A 82 16.53 39.12 33.59
CA THR A 82 17.18 38.91 32.30
C THR A 82 17.26 40.16 31.43
N GLN A 83 16.45 41.17 31.73
CA GLN A 83 16.41 42.42 30.98
C GLN A 83 17.38 43.49 31.55
N ILE A 84 18.06 43.19 32.66
CA ILE A 84 18.98 44.11 33.33
C ILE A 84 20.36 44.02 32.65
N LYS A 85 20.61 44.92 31.69
CA LYS A 85 21.91 45.05 31.01
C LYS A 85 22.88 45.97 31.75
N SER A 86 22.36 47.00 32.43
CA SER A 86 23.13 47.95 33.24
C SER A 86 22.45 48.16 34.58
N GLU A 87 23.23 48.29 35.66
CA GLU A 87 22.71 48.56 37.00
C GLU A 87 22.01 49.93 37.09
N SER A 88 22.31 50.87 36.18
CA SER A 88 21.60 52.16 36.10
C SER A 88 20.11 52.01 35.77
N PHE A 89 19.68 50.88 35.17
CA PHE A 89 18.24 50.63 34.95
C PHE A 89 17.51 50.45 36.28
N LEU A 90 18.15 49.82 37.26
CA LEU A 90 17.58 49.66 38.59
C LEU A 90 17.59 50.96 39.39
N GLU A 91 18.55 51.85 39.13
CA GLU A 91 18.56 53.20 39.71
C GLU A 91 17.34 54.01 39.27
N ASP A 92 17.07 54.05 37.96
CA ASP A 92 15.88 54.72 37.42
C ASP A 92 14.59 54.08 37.94
N LEU A 93 14.54 52.74 38.04
CA LEU A 93 13.40 52.03 38.59
C LEU A 93 13.18 52.35 40.08
N ASN A 94 14.27 52.45 40.85
CA ASN A 94 14.24 52.83 42.26
C ASN A 94 13.71 54.27 42.43
N ASN A 95 14.03 55.17 41.50
CA ASN A 95 13.45 56.51 41.46
C ASN A 95 11.95 56.48 41.15
N ILE A 96 11.51 55.72 40.15
CA ILE A 96 10.08 55.54 39.83
C ILE A 96 9.30 54.99 41.04
N LEU A 97 9.85 54.01 41.75
CA LEU A 97 9.20 53.41 42.92
C LEU A 97 9.09 54.39 44.10
N ASN A 98 10.11 55.22 44.34
CA ASN A 98 10.13 56.19 45.44
C ASN A 98 9.33 57.46 45.14
N SER A 99 9.71 58.17 44.08
CA SER A 99 9.18 59.50 43.74
C SER A 99 8.12 59.48 42.65
N GLY A 100 8.04 58.40 41.85
CA GLY A 100 7.20 58.36 40.65
C GLY A 100 7.78 59.13 39.47
N ASP A 101 9.07 59.49 39.54
CA ASP A 101 9.73 60.31 38.52
C ASP A 101 11.21 59.94 38.35
N VAL A 102 11.75 60.17 37.16
CA VAL A 102 13.17 59.97 36.84
C VAL A 102 13.81 61.32 36.48
N PRO A 103 14.90 61.73 37.16
CA PRO A 103 15.54 63.02 36.87
C PRO A 103 15.96 63.16 35.40
N ASN A 104 15.67 64.34 34.82
CA ASN A 104 16.05 64.71 33.44
C ASN A 104 15.56 63.72 32.35
N ILE A 105 14.39 63.10 32.54
CA ILE A 105 13.83 62.18 31.55
C ILE A 105 13.08 62.88 30.41
N TYR A 106 12.42 64.02 30.68
CA TYR A 106 11.58 64.76 29.73
C TYR A 106 12.34 65.89 29.02
N ALA A 107 12.06 66.07 27.73
CA ALA A 107 12.45 67.27 26.98
C ALA A 107 11.56 68.48 27.34
N ILE A 108 11.98 69.68 26.95
CA ILE A 108 11.27 70.93 27.29
C ILE A 108 9.86 70.94 26.69
N ASP A 109 9.75 70.50 25.45
CA ASP A 109 8.54 70.35 24.64
C ASP A 109 7.55 69.33 25.26
N GLU A 110 8.04 68.22 25.81
CA GLU A 110 7.21 67.24 26.52
C GLU A 110 6.73 67.78 27.88
N LEU A 111 7.54 68.58 28.59
CA LEU A 111 7.12 69.26 29.81
C LEU A 111 5.99 70.25 29.53
N GLU A 112 6.05 71.00 28.43
CA GLU A 112 4.97 71.89 28.01
C GLU A 112 3.68 71.13 27.68
N GLN A 113 3.80 69.95 27.07
CA GLN A 113 2.68 69.05 26.83
C GLN A 113 2.04 68.59 28.15
N ILE A 114 2.86 68.16 29.13
CA ILE A 114 2.38 67.77 30.46
C ILE A 114 1.66 68.95 31.13
N TYR A 115 2.26 70.14 31.15
CA TYR A 115 1.64 71.31 31.77
C TYR A 115 0.31 71.69 31.11
N THR A 116 0.21 71.57 29.79
CA THR A 116 -1.02 71.90 29.06
C THR A 116 -2.15 70.93 29.38
N LEU A 117 -1.88 69.62 29.40
CA LEU A 117 -2.87 68.59 29.67
C LEU A 117 -3.27 68.48 31.15
N MET A 118 -2.41 68.92 32.07
CA MET A 118 -2.69 68.88 33.51
C MET A 118 -3.41 70.11 34.04
N LYS A 119 -3.47 71.22 33.29
CA LYS A 119 -4.24 72.43 33.65
C LYS A 119 -5.70 72.16 34.03
N PRO A 120 -6.51 71.43 33.23
CA PRO A 120 -7.89 71.13 33.60
C PRO A 120 -7.98 70.32 34.89
N VAL A 121 -7.09 69.35 35.08
CA VAL A 121 -7.04 68.46 36.25
C VAL A 121 -6.77 69.21 37.55
N VAL A 122 -5.80 70.13 37.52
CA VAL A 122 -5.43 70.95 38.69
C VAL A 122 -6.50 71.99 38.99
N SER A 123 -7.16 72.51 37.96
CA SER A 123 -8.29 73.43 38.10
C SER A 123 -9.53 72.74 38.70
N GLU A 124 -9.84 71.51 38.28
CA GLU A 124 -10.87 70.66 38.88
C GLU A 124 -10.57 70.31 40.34
N ALA A 125 -9.28 70.13 40.68
CA ALA A 125 -8.84 69.89 42.05
C ALA A 125 -8.80 71.16 42.93
N GLY A 126 -9.17 72.34 42.39
CA GLY A 126 -9.21 73.61 43.14
C GLY A 126 -7.85 74.22 43.48
N LEU A 127 -6.78 73.78 42.82
CA LEU A 127 -5.41 74.24 43.07
C LEU A 127 -4.98 75.29 42.02
N PRO A 128 -4.12 76.26 42.37
CA PRO A 128 -3.62 77.23 41.40
C PRO A 128 -2.70 76.52 40.37
N PRO A 129 -2.82 76.82 39.06
CA PRO A 129 -2.07 76.15 37.99
C PRO A 129 -0.62 76.66 37.89
N THR A 130 0.15 76.51 38.98
CA THR A 130 1.60 76.73 39.00
C THR A 130 2.33 75.54 38.37
N LYS A 131 3.52 75.75 37.79
CA LYS A 131 4.32 74.66 37.20
C LYS A 131 4.55 73.51 38.20
N THR A 132 4.78 73.83 39.47
CA THR A 132 4.95 72.86 40.56
C THR A 132 3.70 72.03 40.81
N ASN A 133 2.51 72.65 40.86
CA ASN A 133 1.26 71.94 41.12
C ASN A 133 0.85 71.07 39.92
N LEU A 134 1.06 71.56 38.69
CA LEU A 134 0.82 70.81 37.46
C LEU A 134 1.70 69.55 37.40
N TYR A 135 2.99 69.69 37.71
CA TYR A 135 3.91 68.55 37.75
C TYR A 135 3.57 67.57 38.87
N SER A 136 3.27 68.07 40.08
CA SER A 136 2.88 67.22 41.21
C SER A 136 1.60 66.41 40.92
N ALA A 137 0.61 67.01 40.26
CA ALA A 137 -0.59 66.31 39.84
C ALA A 137 -0.29 65.23 38.78
N TYR A 138 0.66 65.49 37.87
CA TYR A 138 1.12 64.51 36.89
C TYR A 138 1.81 63.33 37.57
N THR A 139 2.79 63.60 38.44
CA THR A 139 3.50 62.56 39.20
C THR A 139 2.52 61.73 40.04
N LYS A 140 1.49 62.35 40.62
CA LYS A 140 0.44 61.62 41.36
C LYS A 140 -0.34 60.67 40.45
N ARG A 141 -0.71 61.08 39.24
CA ARG A 141 -1.37 60.20 38.25
C ARG A 141 -0.46 59.07 37.80
N VAL A 142 0.80 59.37 37.48
CA VAL A 142 1.80 58.35 37.12
C VAL A 142 1.89 57.30 38.23
N ARG A 143 2.03 57.72 39.49
CA ARG A 143 2.09 56.82 40.65
C ARG A 143 0.82 56.00 40.89
N GLN A 144 -0.35 56.53 40.55
CA GLN A 144 -1.62 55.83 40.70
C GLN A 144 -1.85 54.77 39.62
N ASN A 145 -1.39 55.04 38.39
CA ASN A 145 -1.69 54.22 37.23
C ASN A 145 -0.53 53.32 36.79
N LEU A 146 0.72 53.68 37.09
CA LEU A 146 1.90 52.89 36.73
C LEU A 146 2.21 51.89 37.83
N HIS A 147 1.86 50.63 37.59
CA HIS A 147 2.15 49.51 38.48
C HIS A 147 3.39 48.77 38.00
N THR A 148 4.46 48.82 38.78
CA THR A 148 5.71 48.11 38.45
C THR A 148 5.69 46.71 39.03
N VAL A 149 5.87 45.70 38.18
CA VAL A 149 6.01 44.29 38.57
C VAL A 149 7.40 43.80 38.18
N VAL A 150 8.23 43.60 39.18
CA VAL A 150 9.64 43.19 39.02
C VAL A 150 9.77 41.70 39.29
N CYS A 151 10.33 40.94 38.34
CA CYS A 151 10.62 39.52 38.50
C CYS A 151 12.12 39.30 38.68
N MET A 152 12.55 38.86 39.87
CA MET A 152 13.97 38.57 40.16
C MET A 152 14.17 37.17 40.73
N SER A 153 15.21 36.47 40.27
CA SER A 153 15.66 35.24 40.90
C SER A 153 16.35 35.53 42.25
N PRO A 154 16.00 34.85 43.35
CA PRO A 154 16.62 35.06 44.65
C PRO A 154 18.02 34.42 44.77
N ILE A 155 18.51 33.82 43.69
CA ILE A 155 19.76 33.06 43.65
C ILE A 155 20.92 33.96 43.23
N GLY A 156 22.03 33.86 43.96
CA GLY A 156 23.28 34.56 43.66
C GLY A 156 23.58 35.74 44.58
N GLU A 157 24.84 36.18 44.57
CA GLU A 157 25.29 37.34 45.36
C GLU A 157 24.82 38.67 44.75
N VAL A 158 24.75 38.73 43.42
CA VAL A 158 24.30 39.91 42.66
C VAL A 158 22.90 40.37 43.10
N PHE A 159 21.96 39.45 43.29
CA PHE A 159 20.63 39.78 43.80
C PHE A 159 20.66 40.44 45.18
N ARG A 160 21.46 39.90 46.11
CA ARG A 160 21.61 40.47 47.46
C ARG A 160 22.31 41.83 47.45
N ALA A 161 23.24 42.04 46.52
CA ALA A 161 23.87 43.34 46.31
C ALA A 161 22.85 44.36 45.79
N ARG A 162 22.06 44.01 44.78
CA ARG A 162 21.00 44.86 44.20
C ARG A 162 19.96 45.30 45.24
N LEU A 163 19.49 44.39 46.10
CA LEU A 163 18.54 44.76 47.17
C LEU A 163 19.13 45.74 48.19
N ARG A 164 20.44 45.65 48.47
CA ARG A 164 21.14 46.58 49.38
C ARG A 164 21.36 47.95 48.73
N GLN A 165 21.65 47.97 47.43
CA GLN A 165 21.86 49.21 46.67
C GLN A 165 20.55 49.95 46.37
N PHE A 166 19.46 49.20 46.12
CA PHE A 166 18.17 49.74 45.69
C PHE A 166 17.04 49.36 46.68
N PRO A 167 16.95 50.02 47.85
CA PRO A 167 16.00 49.66 48.90
C PRO A 167 14.53 49.87 48.53
N ALA A 168 14.22 50.69 47.51
CA ALA A 168 12.83 50.91 47.09
C ALA A 168 12.18 49.63 46.55
N LEU A 169 12.97 48.70 46.01
CA LEU A 169 12.48 47.40 45.57
C LEU A 169 11.84 46.59 46.71
N VAL A 170 12.30 46.80 47.95
CA VAL A 170 11.76 46.14 49.15
C VAL A 170 10.71 47.02 49.82
N ASN A 171 10.98 48.32 49.94
CA ASN A 171 10.12 49.24 50.70
C ASN A 171 8.83 49.60 49.97
N CYS A 172 8.86 49.68 48.64
CA CYS A 172 7.75 50.17 47.82
C CYS A 172 7.02 49.06 47.03
N CYS A 173 7.46 47.81 47.15
CA CYS A 173 6.85 46.66 46.48
C CYS A 173 6.34 45.63 47.48
N THR A 174 5.21 45.00 47.16
CA THR A 174 4.76 43.79 47.86
C THR A 174 5.55 42.59 47.35
N ILE A 175 6.25 41.90 48.25
CA ILE A 175 7.05 40.72 47.93
C ILE A 175 6.14 39.49 47.85
N ASP A 176 6.13 38.81 46.71
CA ASP A 176 5.50 37.49 46.55
C ASP A 176 6.57 36.44 46.25
N TRP A 177 6.67 35.44 47.12
CA TRP A 177 7.69 34.39 47.03
C TRP A 177 7.12 33.14 46.34
N TYR A 178 7.74 32.75 45.23
CA TYR A 178 7.45 31.54 44.47
C TYR A 178 8.38 30.43 44.96
N SER A 179 7.83 29.58 45.82
CA SER A 179 8.50 28.35 46.25
C SER A 179 8.43 27.28 45.17
N GLU A 180 9.25 26.24 45.34
CA GLU A 180 9.14 25.00 44.58
C GLU A 180 7.73 24.40 44.70
N TRP A 181 7.29 23.70 43.66
CA TRP A 181 5.96 23.12 43.64
C TRP A 181 5.87 21.98 44.67
N PRO A 182 4.89 22.02 45.59
CA PRO A 182 4.67 20.92 46.52
C PRO A 182 4.19 19.68 45.79
N LYS A 183 4.25 18.54 46.49
CA LYS A 183 3.76 17.23 46.04
C LYS A 183 2.36 17.32 45.40
N ASP A 184 1.42 17.92 46.12
CA ASP A 184 0.02 18.09 45.69
C ASP A 184 -0.12 18.89 44.38
N ALA A 185 0.76 19.87 44.14
CA ALA A 185 0.73 20.67 42.93
C ALA A 185 1.25 19.88 41.71
N LEU A 186 2.28 19.05 41.91
CA LEU A 186 2.81 18.17 40.86
C LEU A 186 1.75 17.11 40.48
N GLU A 187 1.10 16.52 41.48
CA GLU A 187 0.03 15.54 41.28
C GLU A 187 -1.16 16.15 40.52
N ALA A 188 -1.67 17.31 40.95
CA ALA A 188 -2.80 17.96 40.28
C ALA A 188 -2.50 18.36 38.83
N VAL A 189 -1.28 18.84 38.55
CA VAL A 189 -0.87 19.22 37.20
C VAL A 189 -0.74 17.99 36.30
N SER A 190 -0.07 16.93 36.77
CA SER A 190 0.07 15.71 35.97
C SER A 190 -1.27 15.00 35.78
N GLU A 191 -2.13 14.95 36.79
CA GLU A 191 -3.47 14.38 36.68
C GLU A 191 -4.31 15.12 35.63
N THR A 192 -4.35 16.46 35.69
CA THR A 192 -5.07 17.27 34.70
C THR A 192 -4.49 17.07 33.30
N TYR A 193 -3.16 17.00 33.18
CA TYR A 193 -2.50 16.86 31.89
C TYR A 193 -2.69 15.46 31.27
N LEU A 194 -2.57 14.40 32.07
CA LEU A 194 -2.74 13.01 31.63
C LEU A 194 -4.21 12.70 31.32
N ASN A 195 -5.17 13.21 32.10
CA ASN A 195 -6.60 13.02 31.82
C ASN A 195 -7.04 13.73 30.52
N ASN A 196 -6.39 14.84 30.17
CA ASN A 196 -6.64 15.53 28.90
C ASN A 196 -5.99 14.84 27.69
N MET A 197 -5.14 13.82 27.89
CA MET A 197 -4.55 13.06 26.78
C MET A 197 -5.52 12.01 26.25
N ILE A 198 -6.17 12.32 25.13
CA ILE A 198 -7.04 11.39 24.40
C ILE A 198 -6.30 10.08 24.01
N THR A 199 -5.00 10.17 23.76
CA THR A 199 -4.17 9.04 23.33
C THR A 199 -3.96 7.98 24.42
N LEU A 200 -4.16 8.34 25.69
CA LEU A 200 -3.84 7.54 26.85
C LEU A 200 -5.05 6.66 27.23
N ASP A 201 -5.23 5.58 26.47
CA ASP A 201 -6.25 4.55 26.68
C ASP A 201 -5.80 3.58 27.79
N ALA A 202 -5.76 4.06 29.03
CA ALA A 202 -5.28 3.29 30.18
C ALA A 202 -6.26 3.36 31.36
N ASP A 203 -6.30 2.30 32.16
CA ASP A 203 -7.13 2.23 33.36
C ASP A 203 -6.78 3.35 34.36
N ALA A 204 -7.79 3.82 35.10
CA ALA A 204 -7.64 4.87 36.11
C ALA A 204 -6.54 4.55 37.15
N LYS A 205 -6.31 3.26 37.46
CA LYS A 205 -5.24 2.82 38.36
C LYS A 205 -3.85 3.06 37.75
N VAL A 206 -3.68 2.82 36.45
CA VAL A 206 -2.42 3.06 35.74
C VAL A 206 -2.16 4.56 35.67
N VAL A 207 -3.18 5.36 35.37
CA VAL A 207 -3.07 6.83 35.37
C VAL A 207 -2.63 7.37 36.74
N GLN A 208 -3.20 6.88 37.84
CA GLN A 208 -2.76 7.24 39.19
C GLN A 208 -1.32 6.81 39.49
N GLY A 209 -0.90 5.64 38.99
CA GLY A 209 0.50 5.18 39.07
C GLY A 209 1.46 6.10 38.32
N LEU A 210 1.06 6.56 37.12
CA LEU A 210 1.84 7.49 36.31
C LEU A 210 1.96 8.86 36.98
N VAL A 211 0.88 9.38 37.56
CA VAL A 211 0.87 10.67 38.30
C VAL A 211 1.91 10.65 39.42
N LYS A 212 1.88 9.61 40.27
CA LYS A 212 2.85 9.41 41.35
C LYS A 212 4.27 9.26 40.82
N LEU A 213 4.46 8.53 39.72
CA LEU A 213 5.78 8.36 39.15
C LEU A 213 6.35 9.66 38.56
N CYS A 214 5.54 10.48 37.87
CA CYS A 214 5.96 11.79 37.36
C CYS A 214 6.49 12.67 38.51
N GLN A 215 5.76 12.70 39.63
CA GLN A 215 6.16 13.39 40.84
C GLN A 215 7.50 12.87 41.39
N GLU A 216 7.67 11.56 41.56
CA GLU A 216 8.91 10.96 42.07
C GLU A 216 10.11 11.20 41.14
N ILE A 217 9.92 11.17 39.82
CA ILE A 217 10.94 11.54 38.83
C ILE A 217 11.42 12.98 39.06
N HIS A 218 10.48 13.92 39.25
CA HIS A 218 10.83 15.32 39.51
C HIS A 218 11.61 15.50 40.83
N GLN A 219 11.16 14.83 41.89
CA GLN A 219 11.76 14.95 43.22
C GLN A 219 13.14 14.29 43.30
N SER A 220 13.28 13.09 42.75
CA SER A 220 14.58 12.41 42.65
C SER A 220 15.59 13.25 41.86
N ALA A 221 15.17 13.89 40.77
CA ALA A 221 16.03 14.81 40.01
C ALA A 221 16.47 16.04 40.82
N ALA A 222 15.58 16.60 41.65
CA ALA A 222 15.90 17.72 42.54
C ALA A 222 16.89 17.31 43.64
N VAL A 223 16.68 16.16 44.28
CA VAL A 223 17.60 15.61 45.29
C VAL A 223 18.96 15.29 44.67
N MET A 224 18.97 14.65 43.49
CA MET A 224 20.22 14.31 42.81
C MET A 224 20.99 15.55 42.35
N THR A 225 20.29 16.62 41.99
CA THR A 225 20.91 17.91 41.64
C THR A 225 21.70 18.51 42.81
N ILE A 226 21.18 18.42 44.03
CA ILE A 226 21.88 18.87 45.24
C ILE A 226 23.12 18.03 45.47
N LYS A 227 22.98 16.70 45.41
CA LYS A 227 24.10 15.75 45.56
C LYS A 227 25.18 15.98 44.49
N TYR A 228 24.78 16.22 43.25
CA TYR A 228 25.71 16.49 42.14
C TYR A 228 26.48 17.80 42.32
N ARG A 229 25.85 18.82 42.91
CA ARG A 229 26.55 20.05 43.29
C ARG A 229 27.54 19.79 44.42
N ASP A 230 27.13 19.07 45.46
CA ASP A 230 27.96 18.87 46.64
C ASP A 230 29.16 17.94 46.36
N GLU A 231 29.00 16.94 45.49
CA GLU A 231 30.07 16.00 45.11
C GLU A 231 30.94 16.49 43.96
N MET A 232 30.35 17.06 42.90
CA MET A 232 31.05 17.42 41.65
C MET A 232 31.21 18.93 41.44
N SER A 233 30.71 19.76 42.37
CA SER A 233 30.70 21.23 42.23
C SER A 233 30.03 21.73 40.94
N ARG A 234 29.10 20.94 40.38
CA ARG A 234 28.37 21.25 39.14
C ARG A 234 26.96 21.70 39.47
N HIS A 235 26.57 22.85 38.91
CA HIS A 235 25.25 23.43 39.14
C HIS A 235 24.25 22.94 38.10
N ASN A 236 23.12 22.41 38.57
CA ASN A 236 21.95 22.13 37.75
C ASN A 236 20.71 22.71 38.45
N TYR A 237 19.65 22.99 37.70
CA TYR A 237 18.42 23.55 38.24
C TYR A 237 17.20 22.77 37.75
N VAL A 238 16.44 22.25 38.70
CA VAL A 238 15.17 21.58 38.46
C VAL A 238 14.05 22.59 38.72
N THR A 239 13.22 22.84 37.72
CA THR A 239 12.17 23.88 37.78
C THR A 239 10.81 23.30 37.38
N PRO A 240 9.70 23.99 37.70
CA PRO A 240 8.37 23.58 37.22
C PRO A 240 8.27 23.51 35.70
N THR A 241 9.00 24.35 34.96
CA THR A 241 9.02 24.26 33.49
C THR A 241 9.69 22.97 33.03
N SER A 242 10.72 22.47 33.72
CA SER A 242 11.30 21.16 33.45
C SER A 242 10.30 20.02 33.66
N TYR A 243 9.36 20.17 34.61
CA TYR A 243 8.26 19.22 34.82
C TYR A 243 7.21 19.24 33.71
N LEU A 244 6.81 20.44 33.27
CA LEU A 244 5.94 20.58 32.11
C LEU A 244 6.62 20.03 30.84
N GLU A 245 7.94 20.19 30.72
CA GLU A 245 8.71 19.63 29.61
C GLU A 245 8.71 18.10 29.64
N LEU A 246 8.86 17.47 30.81
CA LEU A 246 8.66 16.01 30.96
C LEU A 246 7.30 15.57 30.39
N LEU A 247 6.23 16.25 30.80
CA LEU A 247 4.87 15.93 30.38
C LEU A 247 4.66 16.15 28.87
N ASN A 248 5.19 17.25 28.31
CA ASN A 248 5.14 17.55 26.88
C ASN A 248 5.92 16.52 26.05
N ILE A 249 7.14 16.18 26.47
CA ILE A 249 7.97 15.15 25.82
C ILE A 249 7.25 13.81 25.86
N PHE A 250 6.72 13.43 27.02
CA PHE A 250 5.96 12.20 27.18
C PHE A 250 4.77 12.15 26.23
N SER A 251 3.94 13.19 26.17
CA SER A 251 2.80 13.26 25.24
C SER A 251 3.20 13.01 23.79
N LYS A 252 4.23 13.73 23.34
CA LYS A 252 4.67 13.72 21.95
C LYS A 252 5.32 12.40 21.56
N ILE A 253 6.20 11.87 22.42
CA ILE A 253 6.89 10.61 22.17
C ILE A 253 5.92 9.44 22.30
N PHE A 254 5.03 9.44 23.30
CA PHE A 254 4.06 8.38 23.51
C PHE A 254 3.11 8.26 22.32
N GLY A 255 2.54 9.38 21.84
CA GLY A 255 1.68 9.37 20.66
C GLY A 255 2.41 8.80 19.45
N LYS A 256 3.60 9.32 19.14
CA LYS A 256 4.41 8.84 18.02
C LYS A 256 4.75 7.36 18.12
N LYS A 257 5.19 6.89 19.30
CA LYS A 257 5.59 5.49 19.50
C LYS A 257 4.40 4.55 19.50
N LYS A 258 3.26 4.95 20.07
CA LYS A 258 2.02 4.19 19.99
C LYS A 258 1.56 4.05 18.55
N ASP A 259 1.58 5.13 17.76
CA ASP A 259 1.20 5.08 16.34
C ASP A 259 2.15 4.20 15.52
N GLU A 260 3.47 4.31 15.75
CA GLU A 260 4.48 3.44 15.12
C GLU A 260 4.22 1.95 15.44
N LEU A 261 3.96 1.61 16.71
CA LEU A 261 3.70 0.22 17.14
C LEU A 261 2.34 -0.30 16.63
N VAL A 262 1.29 0.53 16.68
CA VAL A 262 -0.04 0.17 16.17
C VAL A 262 0.01 -0.05 14.66
N PHE A 263 0.70 0.82 13.92
CA PHE A 263 0.89 0.67 12.48
C PHE A 263 1.67 -0.61 12.16
N ALA A 264 2.79 -0.85 12.84
CA ALA A 264 3.58 -2.07 12.66
C ALA A 264 2.74 -3.33 12.95
N LYS A 265 2.00 -3.34 14.06
CA LYS A 265 1.10 -4.45 14.43
C LYS A 265 0.02 -4.66 13.38
N LYS A 266 -0.70 -3.60 12.97
CA LYS A 266 -1.77 -3.70 11.97
C LYS A 266 -1.24 -4.27 10.67
N ARG A 267 -0.08 -3.81 10.21
CA ARG A 267 0.56 -4.27 8.97
C ARG A 267 0.95 -5.75 9.04
N THR A 268 1.70 -6.15 10.07
CA THR A 268 2.11 -7.55 10.25
C THR A 268 0.91 -8.47 10.47
N LYS A 269 -0.09 -8.03 11.24
CA LYS A 269 -1.34 -8.78 11.45
C LYS A 269 -2.13 -8.95 10.15
N THR A 270 -2.24 -7.90 9.33
CA THR A 270 -2.94 -7.99 8.03
C THR A 270 -2.28 -9.01 7.11
N GLY A 271 -0.94 -9.00 7.03
CA GLY A 271 -0.19 -9.99 6.25
C GLY A 271 -0.39 -11.42 6.79
N LEU A 272 -0.36 -11.59 8.12
CA LEU A 272 -0.58 -12.86 8.77
C LEU A 272 -2.02 -13.39 8.57
N ASP A 273 -3.03 -12.53 8.72
CA ASP A 273 -4.44 -12.89 8.56
C ASP A 273 -4.72 -13.37 7.12
N LYS A 274 -4.07 -12.76 6.11
CA LYS A 274 -4.15 -13.23 4.71
C LYS A 274 -3.50 -14.59 4.50
N LEU A 275 -2.37 -14.87 5.15
CA LEU A 275 -1.76 -16.20 5.08
C LEU A 275 -2.63 -17.27 5.75
N LEU A 276 -3.23 -16.94 6.90
CA LEU A 276 -4.14 -17.84 7.60
C LEU A 276 -5.46 -18.05 6.84
N SER A 277 -5.97 -17.03 6.14
CA SER A 277 -7.14 -17.20 5.27
C SER A 277 -6.81 -18.08 4.07
N THR A 278 -5.67 -17.85 3.43
CA THR A 278 -5.18 -18.65 2.30
C THR A 278 -5.08 -20.12 2.69
N GLU A 279 -4.50 -20.43 3.85
CA GLU A 279 -4.38 -21.81 4.35
C GLU A 279 -5.74 -22.48 4.58
N LYS A 280 -6.72 -21.73 5.09
CA LYS A 280 -8.11 -22.21 5.21
C LYS A 280 -8.75 -22.46 3.84
N ASP A 281 -8.46 -21.61 2.86
CA ASP A 281 -8.99 -21.75 1.50
C ASP A 281 -8.34 -22.95 0.79
N VAL A 282 -7.04 -23.21 0.99
CA VAL A 282 -6.39 -24.45 0.51
C VAL A 282 -7.05 -25.69 1.12
N ALA A 283 -7.34 -25.67 2.42
CA ALA A 283 -8.00 -26.78 3.09
C ALA A 283 -9.40 -27.05 2.48
N LYS A 284 -10.17 -26.00 2.16
CA LYS A 284 -11.45 -26.12 1.47
C LYS A 284 -11.30 -26.65 0.04
N LEU A 285 -10.39 -26.08 -0.74
CA LEU A 285 -10.13 -26.52 -2.12
C LEU A 285 -9.70 -28.00 -2.17
N ARG A 286 -8.93 -28.48 -1.19
CA ARG A 286 -8.57 -29.90 -1.08
C ARG A 286 -9.79 -30.80 -0.83
N VAL A 287 -10.76 -30.34 -0.06
CA VAL A 287 -12.02 -31.07 0.15
C VAL A 287 -12.83 -31.08 -1.15
N GLU A 288 -12.99 -29.93 -1.80
CA GLU A 288 -13.71 -29.82 -3.08
C GLU A 288 -13.05 -30.67 -4.18
N LEU A 289 -11.72 -30.71 -4.25
CA LEU A 289 -10.99 -31.57 -5.18
C LEU A 289 -11.27 -33.05 -4.93
N ASN A 290 -11.24 -33.49 -3.67
CA ASN A 290 -11.54 -34.88 -3.31
C ASN A 290 -13.00 -35.25 -3.62
N GLU A 291 -13.93 -34.30 -3.58
CA GLU A 291 -15.32 -34.50 -3.99
C GLU A 291 -15.49 -34.54 -5.52
N MET A 292 -14.73 -33.72 -6.27
CA MET A 292 -14.84 -33.66 -7.74
C MET A 292 -14.12 -34.80 -8.48
N LEU A 293 -13.03 -35.35 -7.93
CA LEU A 293 -12.30 -36.49 -8.53
C LEU A 293 -13.20 -37.70 -8.86
N PRO A 294 -14.05 -38.22 -7.95
CA PRO A 294 -14.94 -39.33 -8.29
C PRO A 294 -16.04 -38.95 -9.28
N LEU A 295 -16.52 -37.70 -9.28
CA LEU A 295 -17.50 -37.22 -10.25
C LEU A 295 -16.91 -37.14 -11.67
N LEU A 296 -15.64 -36.75 -11.78
CA LEU A 296 -14.92 -36.76 -13.05
C LEU A 296 -14.73 -38.20 -13.56
N ASP A 297 -14.35 -39.15 -12.70
CA ASP A 297 -14.17 -40.55 -13.08
C ASP A 297 -15.49 -41.17 -13.57
N GLN A 298 -16.61 -40.87 -12.90
CA GLN A 298 -17.95 -41.24 -13.35
C GLN A 298 -18.28 -40.64 -14.73
N ALA A 299 -18.03 -39.33 -14.93
CA ALA A 299 -18.27 -38.68 -16.22
C ALA A 299 -17.38 -39.25 -17.35
N VAL A 300 -16.14 -39.66 -17.04
CA VAL A 300 -15.24 -40.34 -17.98
C VAL A 300 -15.77 -41.72 -18.34
N GLN A 301 -16.23 -42.51 -17.37
CA GLN A 301 -16.87 -43.80 -17.63
C GLN A 301 -18.14 -43.65 -18.48
N GLU A 302 -19.05 -42.74 -18.13
CA GLU A 302 -20.28 -42.49 -18.90
C GLU A 302 -19.98 -42.07 -20.36
N THR A 303 -18.94 -41.25 -20.57
CA THR A 303 -18.50 -40.82 -21.90
C THR A 303 -17.93 -42.00 -22.71
N ASN A 304 -17.13 -42.86 -22.09
CA ASN A 304 -16.54 -44.03 -22.76
C ASN A 304 -17.60 -45.09 -23.10
N GLU A 305 -18.56 -45.34 -22.20
CA GLU A 305 -19.66 -46.28 -22.45
C GLU A 305 -20.59 -45.79 -23.57
N THR A 306 -20.91 -44.50 -23.60
CA THR A 306 -21.72 -43.91 -24.67
C THR A 306 -20.97 -43.88 -26.01
N MET A 307 -19.66 -43.64 -26.00
CA MET A 307 -18.80 -43.75 -27.19
C MET A 307 -18.80 -45.17 -27.77
N ALA A 308 -18.66 -46.20 -26.92
CA ALA A 308 -18.67 -47.59 -27.35
C ALA A 308 -20.01 -47.98 -27.99
N LYS A 309 -21.13 -47.55 -27.38
CA LYS A 309 -22.49 -47.76 -27.94
C LYS A 309 -22.69 -47.02 -29.26
N ILE A 310 -22.22 -45.78 -29.39
CA ILE A 310 -22.28 -45.04 -30.66
C ILE A 310 -21.47 -45.74 -31.75
N ALA A 311 -20.28 -46.26 -31.43
CA ALA A 311 -19.45 -46.97 -32.41
C ALA A 311 -20.14 -48.27 -32.91
N GLU A 312 -20.75 -49.03 -32.00
CA GLU A 312 -21.53 -50.24 -32.32
C GLU A 312 -22.80 -49.91 -33.14
N ASP A 313 -23.58 -48.92 -32.71
CA ASP A 313 -24.80 -48.49 -33.38
C ASP A 313 -24.53 -47.81 -34.74
N THR A 314 -23.39 -47.12 -34.89
CA THR A 314 -22.97 -46.53 -36.18
C THR A 314 -22.55 -47.62 -37.16
N ALA A 315 -21.78 -48.62 -36.71
CA ALA A 315 -21.39 -49.74 -37.55
C ALA A 315 -22.61 -50.55 -38.02
N SER A 316 -23.58 -50.80 -37.14
CA SER A 316 -24.81 -51.51 -37.50
C SER A 316 -25.71 -50.67 -38.43
N THR A 317 -25.80 -49.36 -38.22
CA THR A 317 -26.57 -48.44 -39.09
C THR A 317 -25.95 -48.35 -40.49
N GLU A 318 -24.61 -48.31 -40.62
CA GLU A 318 -23.94 -48.23 -41.93
C GLU A 318 -24.08 -49.54 -42.73
N VAL A 319 -24.09 -50.70 -42.06
CA VAL A 319 -24.41 -52.00 -42.68
C VAL A 319 -25.85 -52.04 -43.18
N ILE A 320 -26.81 -51.45 -42.47
CA ILE A 320 -28.20 -51.37 -42.90
C ILE A 320 -28.37 -50.35 -44.03
N LYS A 321 -27.65 -49.22 -43.97
CA LYS A 321 -27.66 -48.16 -44.99
C LYS A 321 -27.11 -48.62 -46.33
N THR A 322 -26.01 -49.37 -46.32
CA THR A 322 -25.44 -49.98 -47.54
C THR A 322 -26.38 -51.00 -48.17
N LYS A 323 -27.08 -51.81 -47.36
CA LYS A 323 -28.12 -52.72 -47.84
C LYS A 323 -29.33 -51.99 -48.43
N VAL A 324 -29.81 -50.93 -47.76
CA VAL A 324 -30.93 -50.11 -48.26
C VAL A 324 -30.57 -49.38 -49.55
N ALA A 325 -29.34 -48.88 -49.69
CA ALA A 325 -28.86 -48.23 -50.91
C ALA A 325 -28.76 -49.21 -52.09
N ALA A 326 -28.26 -50.43 -51.86
CA ALA A 326 -28.22 -51.48 -52.88
C ALA A 326 -29.63 -51.91 -53.33
N GLU A 327 -30.56 -52.10 -52.39
CA GLU A 327 -31.96 -52.42 -52.70
C GLU A 327 -32.70 -51.23 -53.38
N GLU A 328 -32.36 -49.98 -53.05
CA GLU A 328 -32.89 -48.79 -53.73
C GLU A 328 -32.47 -48.75 -55.21
N GLU A 329 -31.21 -49.11 -55.49
CA GLU A 329 -30.69 -49.12 -56.85
C GLU A 329 -31.33 -50.24 -57.68
N GLU A 330 -31.52 -51.44 -57.11
CA GLU A 330 -32.28 -52.52 -57.75
C GLU A 330 -33.75 -52.15 -58.03
N VAL A 331 -34.40 -51.46 -57.09
CA VAL A 331 -35.77 -50.94 -57.30
C VAL A 331 -35.80 -49.91 -58.42
N GLN A 332 -34.82 -49.01 -58.51
CA GLN A 332 -34.75 -48.01 -59.59
C GLN A 332 -34.54 -48.64 -60.97
N VAL A 333 -33.75 -49.72 -61.06
CA VAL A 333 -33.58 -50.48 -62.31
C VAL A 333 -34.92 -51.10 -62.74
N LYS A 334 -35.62 -51.80 -61.83
CA LYS A 334 -36.94 -52.39 -62.12
C LYS A 334 -37.99 -51.33 -62.50
N VAL A 335 -37.99 -50.15 -61.86
CA VAL A 335 -38.88 -49.02 -62.23
C VAL A 335 -38.65 -48.57 -63.68
N ARG A 336 -37.39 -48.50 -64.15
CA ARG A 336 -37.08 -48.09 -65.52
C ARG A 336 -37.54 -49.11 -66.54
N GLU A 337 -37.38 -50.40 -66.23
CA GLU A 337 -37.81 -51.51 -67.10
C GLU A 337 -39.34 -51.54 -67.27
N THR A 338 -40.13 -51.43 -66.19
CA THR A 338 -41.60 -51.39 -66.28
C THR A 338 -42.10 -50.19 -67.08
N ARG A 339 -41.42 -49.03 -66.98
CA ARG A 339 -41.79 -47.80 -67.68
C ARG A 339 -41.51 -47.85 -69.18
N ALA A 340 -40.45 -48.55 -69.59
CA ALA A 340 -40.13 -48.78 -71.00
C ALA A 340 -41.17 -49.70 -71.67
N ILE A 341 -41.58 -50.78 -70.98
CA ILE A 341 -42.60 -51.73 -71.44
C ILE A 341 -43.97 -51.05 -71.61
N ALA A 342 -44.33 -50.13 -70.71
CA ALA A 342 -45.59 -49.36 -70.79
C ALA A 342 -45.66 -48.43 -72.02
N SER A 343 -44.55 -47.77 -72.36
CA SER A 343 -44.52 -46.79 -73.46
C SER A 343 -44.71 -47.47 -74.82
N GLU A 344 -44.02 -48.58 -75.09
CA GLU A 344 -44.12 -49.30 -76.37
C GLU A 344 -45.50 -49.92 -76.64
N ALA A 345 -46.23 -50.34 -75.60
CA ALA A 345 -47.55 -50.95 -75.75
C ALA A 345 -48.64 -49.93 -76.15
N SER A 346 -48.46 -48.65 -75.80
CA SER A 346 -49.45 -47.59 -76.04
C SER A 346 -49.38 -46.97 -77.45
N GLU A 347 -48.19 -46.94 -78.05
CA GLU A 347 -47.95 -46.25 -79.33
C GLU A 347 -48.51 -47.02 -80.53
N ARG A 348 -48.41 -48.37 -80.53
CA ARG A 348 -48.93 -49.23 -81.60
C ARG A 348 -50.46 -49.40 -81.60
N LEU A 349 -51.11 -49.20 -80.45
CA LEU A 349 -52.57 -49.32 -80.36
C LEU A 349 -53.28 -48.12 -81.03
N ALA A 350 -52.59 -46.98 -81.19
CA ALA A 350 -53.15 -45.75 -81.74
C ALA A 350 -53.27 -45.76 -83.28
N GLU A 351 -52.50 -46.60 -84.00
CA GLU A 351 -52.53 -46.66 -85.48
C GLU A 351 -53.78 -47.37 -86.04
N ALA A 352 -54.42 -48.27 -85.30
CA ALA A 352 -55.53 -49.11 -85.78
C ALA A 352 -56.93 -48.53 -85.57
N LEU A 353 -57.09 -47.71 -84.52
CA LEU A 353 -58.38 -47.18 -84.08
C LEU A 353 -59.08 -46.29 -85.13
N PRO A 354 -58.39 -45.42 -85.89
CA PRO A 354 -59.04 -44.55 -86.87
C PRO A 354 -59.70 -45.32 -88.03
N ALA A 355 -59.07 -46.40 -88.48
CA ALA A 355 -59.57 -47.22 -89.59
C ALA A 355 -60.82 -48.03 -89.19
N LEU A 356 -60.90 -48.44 -87.92
CA LEU A 356 -62.04 -49.16 -87.35
C LEU A 356 -63.26 -48.25 -87.16
N GLU A 357 -63.05 -47.03 -86.65
CA GLU A 357 -64.13 -46.05 -86.46
C GLU A 357 -64.73 -45.60 -87.79
N ALA A 358 -63.90 -45.35 -88.81
CA ALA A 358 -64.36 -44.98 -90.15
C ALA A 358 -65.28 -46.05 -90.79
N ALA A 359 -64.99 -47.33 -90.55
CA ALA A 359 -65.79 -48.44 -91.04
C ALA A 359 -67.14 -48.60 -90.32
N LEU A 360 -67.17 -48.39 -88.99
CA LEU A 360 -68.41 -48.42 -88.20
C LEU A 360 -69.34 -47.26 -88.54
N GLN A 361 -68.81 -46.05 -88.75
CA GLN A 361 -69.60 -44.89 -89.21
C GLN A 361 -70.23 -45.14 -90.59
N SER A 362 -69.47 -45.77 -91.49
CA SER A 362 -69.95 -46.15 -92.83
C SER A 362 -71.15 -47.13 -92.79
N LEU A 363 -71.26 -47.95 -91.74
CA LEU A 363 -72.40 -48.85 -91.54
C LEU A 363 -73.66 -48.15 -91.01
N GLU A 364 -73.55 -46.97 -90.39
CA GLU A 364 -74.72 -46.21 -89.91
C GLU A 364 -75.50 -45.53 -91.04
N VAL A 365 -74.85 -45.26 -92.17
CA VAL A 365 -75.45 -44.64 -93.35
C VAL A 365 -76.35 -45.61 -94.13
N LEU A 366 -76.24 -46.92 -93.90
CA LEU A 366 -77.06 -47.94 -94.56
C LEU A 366 -78.49 -47.99 -94.01
N SER A 367 -79.48 -47.77 -94.87
CA SER A 367 -80.89 -47.91 -94.51
C SER A 367 -81.42 -49.33 -94.74
N LYS A 368 -82.51 -49.71 -94.06
CA LYS A 368 -83.16 -51.02 -94.27
C LYS A 368 -83.60 -51.25 -95.73
N ASN A 369 -83.87 -50.18 -96.47
CA ASN A 369 -84.27 -50.26 -97.88
C ASN A 369 -83.10 -50.69 -98.78
N ASP A 370 -81.89 -50.17 -98.53
CA ASP A 370 -80.69 -50.48 -99.31
C ASP A 370 -80.31 -51.97 -99.23
N ILE A 371 -80.56 -52.61 -98.09
CA ILE A 371 -80.32 -54.05 -97.88
C ILE A 371 -81.40 -54.90 -98.57
N ASN A 372 -82.65 -54.45 -98.54
CA ASN A 372 -83.75 -55.12 -99.22
C ASN A 372 -83.56 -55.08 -100.76
N GLU A 373 -82.98 -54.01 -101.31
CA GLU A 373 -82.60 -53.92 -102.73
C GLU A 373 -81.57 -55.00 -103.12
N VAL A 374 -80.52 -55.17 -102.32
CA VAL A 374 -79.49 -56.20 -102.58
C VAL A 374 -80.09 -57.61 -102.52
N ARG A 375 -81.05 -57.86 -101.62
CA ARG A 375 -81.75 -59.15 -101.50
C ARG A 375 -82.69 -59.45 -102.68
N ALA A 376 -83.31 -58.44 -103.27
CA ALA A 376 -84.29 -58.61 -104.34
C ALA A 376 -83.67 -59.04 -105.68
N LEU A 377 -82.35 -58.95 -105.83
CA LEU A 377 -81.62 -59.34 -107.04
C LEU A 377 -81.68 -60.87 -107.27
N GLN A 378 -82.36 -61.30 -108.34
CA GLN A 378 -82.38 -62.73 -108.72
C GLN A 378 -81.08 -63.22 -109.37
N ARG A 379 -80.31 -62.32 -110.01
CA ARG A 379 -78.95 -62.59 -110.51
C ARG A 379 -78.03 -61.41 -110.17
N PRO A 380 -77.23 -61.50 -109.09
CA PRO A 380 -76.40 -60.39 -108.65
C PRO A 380 -75.18 -60.16 -109.57
N PRO A 381 -74.72 -58.91 -109.72
CA PRO A 381 -73.41 -58.60 -110.33
C PRO A 381 -72.24 -59.16 -109.51
N GLN A 382 -71.10 -59.43 -110.16
CA GLN A 382 -69.91 -60.04 -109.57
C GLN A 382 -69.43 -59.32 -108.28
N GLY A 383 -69.45 -57.99 -108.23
CA GLY A 383 -69.00 -57.22 -107.05
C GLY A 383 -69.90 -57.38 -105.82
N VAL A 384 -71.20 -57.59 -106.02
CA VAL A 384 -72.15 -57.86 -104.93
C VAL A 384 -71.94 -59.27 -104.38
N LYS A 385 -71.66 -60.24 -105.27
CA LYS A 385 -71.37 -61.63 -104.89
C LYS A 385 -70.10 -61.73 -104.03
N LEU A 386 -69.01 -61.08 -104.43
CA LEU A 386 -67.75 -61.03 -103.66
C LEU A 386 -67.91 -60.37 -102.28
N THR A 387 -68.73 -59.32 -102.19
CA THR A 387 -68.98 -58.63 -100.90
C THR A 387 -69.80 -59.49 -99.96
N MET A 388 -70.83 -60.16 -100.47
CA MET A 388 -71.62 -61.09 -99.65
C MET A 388 -70.85 -62.34 -99.28
N GLU A 389 -69.96 -62.83 -100.13
CA GLU A 389 -68.99 -63.88 -99.80
C GLU A 389 -68.10 -63.45 -98.64
N ALA A 390 -67.47 -62.27 -98.72
CA ALA A 390 -66.59 -61.76 -97.66
C ALA A 390 -67.33 -61.56 -96.32
N VAL A 391 -68.55 -61.02 -96.34
CA VAL A 391 -69.37 -60.84 -95.12
C VAL A 391 -69.83 -62.19 -94.56
N SER A 392 -70.21 -63.13 -95.43
CA SER A 392 -70.62 -64.49 -95.02
C SER A 392 -69.46 -65.28 -94.42
N ILE A 393 -68.24 -65.09 -94.94
CA ILE A 393 -67.01 -65.66 -94.37
C ILE A 393 -66.75 -65.09 -92.97
N LEU A 394 -66.83 -63.77 -92.78
CA LEU A 394 -66.68 -63.12 -91.47
C LEU A 394 -67.74 -63.56 -90.45
N LYS A 395 -68.97 -63.78 -90.90
CA LYS A 395 -70.08 -64.30 -90.08
C LYS A 395 -70.10 -65.83 -89.97
N GLN A 396 -69.12 -66.52 -90.55
CA GLN A 396 -68.95 -67.97 -90.53
C GLN A 396 -70.17 -68.77 -91.04
N VAL A 397 -70.75 -68.32 -92.16
CA VAL A 397 -71.87 -69.01 -92.80
C VAL A 397 -71.36 -70.03 -93.82
N GLU A 398 -71.88 -71.26 -93.76
CA GLU A 398 -71.46 -72.36 -94.62
C GLU A 398 -71.92 -72.17 -96.09
N PRO A 399 -71.05 -72.42 -97.08
CA PRO A 399 -71.42 -72.33 -98.50
C PRO A 399 -72.23 -73.53 -98.98
N ASN A 400 -73.05 -73.31 -100.00
CA ASN A 400 -73.67 -74.40 -100.75
C ASN A 400 -72.72 -74.88 -101.86
N LYS A 401 -72.45 -76.19 -101.94
CA LYS A 401 -71.59 -76.78 -102.98
C LYS A 401 -72.38 -77.06 -104.25
N VAL A 402 -72.12 -76.32 -105.32
CA VAL A 402 -72.85 -76.46 -106.59
C VAL A 402 -71.91 -76.98 -107.69
N THR A 403 -72.40 -77.92 -108.51
CA THR A 403 -71.66 -78.50 -109.64
C THR A 403 -71.89 -77.66 -110.89
N VAL A 404 -70.83 -77.02 -111.42
CA VAL A 404 -70.92 -76.15 -112.60
C VAL A 404 -70.78 -77.00 -113.88
N PRO A 405 -71.62 -76.80 -114.93
CA PRO A 405 -71.51 -77.55 -116.18
C PRO A 405 -70.18 -77.27 -116.88
N GLY A 406 -69.34 -78.31 -117.10
CA GLY A 406 -68.13 -78.22 -117.93
C GLY A 406 -66.77 -78.19 -117.22
N LYS A 407 -66.71 -78.28 -115.88
CA LYS A 407 -65.45 -78.52 -115.13
C LYS A 407 -65.71 -79.48 -113.96
N ASN A 408 -64.90 -80.56 -113.82
CA ASN A 408 -64.99 -81.52 -112.69
C ASN A 408 -64.38 -80.96 -111.39
N LYS A 409 -64.85 -79.79 -110.93
CA LYS A 409 -64.58 -79.24 -109.59
C LYS A 409 -65.86 -78.61 -109.04
N LYS A 410 -66.19 -78.95 -107.78
CA LYS A 410 -67.29 -78.34 -107.01
C LYS A 410 -66.81 -76.98 -106.52
N GLU A 411 -67.51 -75.91 -106.87
CA GLU A 411 -67.23 -74.56 -106.35
C GLU A 411 -68.25 -74.22 -105.24
N ASP A 412 -67.77 -73.48 -104.25
CA ASP A 412 -68.54 -73.05 -103.09
C ASP A 412 -69.34 -71.79 -103.46
N ASP A 413 -70.68 -71.86 -103.44
CA ASP A 413 -71.57 -70.74 -103.72
C ASP A 413 -72.15 -70.18 -102.41
N TYR A 414 -71.72 -68.98 -102.04
CA TYR A 414 -72.17 -68.29 -100.82
C TYR A 414 -73.36 -67.36 -101.05
N TRP A 415 -73.86 -67.22 -102.29
CA TRP A 415 -74.93 -66.26 -102.59
C TRP A 415 -76.28 -66.63 -101.97
N GLU A 416 -76.74 -67.87 -102.12
CA GLU A 416 -78.02 -68.32 -101.54
C GLU A 416 -78.01 -68.26 -99.98
N PRO A 417 -76.98 -68.78 -99.28
CA PRO A 417 -76.84 -68.62 -97.83
C PRO A 417 -76.68 -67.15 -97.40
N GLY A 418 -75.90 -66.35 -98.14
CA GLY A 418 -75.73 -64.93 -97.90
C GLY A 418 -77.01 -64.12 -98.09
N ARG A 419 -77.85 -64.48 -99.06
CA ARG A 419 -79.17 -63.87 -99.29
C ARG A 419 -80.16 -64.20 -98.15
N ALA A 420 -80.03 -65.37 -97.53
CA ALA A 420 -80.81 -65.73 -96.33
C ALA A 420 -80.42 -64.89 -95.10
N LEU A 421 -79.15 -64.50 -94.96
CA LEU A 421 -78.70 -63.57 -93.90
C LEU A 421 -79.33 -62.17 -94.04
N LEU A 422 -79.59 -61.73 -95.27
CA LEU A 422 -80.25 -60.46 -95.56
C LEU A 422 -81.78 -60.51 -95.38
N ALA A 423 -82.35 -61.64 -94.93
CA ALA A 423 -83.80 -61.82 -94.83
C ALA A 423 -84.46 -60.86 -93.82
N ASP A 424 -83.74 -60.49 -92.77
CA ASP A 424 -84.11 -59.47 -91.78
C ASP A 424 -83.04 -58.38 -91.75
N ALA A 425 -83.25 -57.32 -92.55
CA ALA A 425 -82.31 -56.21 -92.71
C ALA A 425 -81.99 -55.49 -91.39
N GLY A 426 -82.91 -55.49 -90.42
CA GLY A 426 -82.71 -54.85 -89.11
C GLY A 426 -81.75 -55.64 -88.23
N LYS A 427 -81.99 -56.96 -88.08
CA LYS A 427 -81.10 -57.83 -87.29
C LYS A 427 -79.71 -57.95 -87.91
N PHE A 428 -79.62 -57.95 -89.23
CA PHE A 428 -78.34 -58.03 -89.93
C PHE A 428 -77.41 -56.84 -89.60
N LEU A 429 -77.91 -55.60 -89.72
CA LEU A 429 -77.14 -54.38 -89.37
C LEU A 429 -76.72 -54.36 -87.91
N GLN A 430 -77.62 -54.73 -86.99
CA GLN A 430 -77.31 -54.84 -85.57
C GLN A 430 -76.16 -55.82 -85.33
N SER A 431 -76.22 -56.99 -85.99
CA SER A 431 -75.18 -58.01 -85.84
C SER A 431 -73.81 -57.55 -86.32
N LEU A 432 -73.72 -56.63 -87.29
CA LEU A 432 -72.45 -56.08 -87.78
C LEU A 432 -71.83 -55.07 -86.81
N ARG A 433 -72.67 -54.36 -86.02
CA ARG A 433 -72.21 -53.45 -84.97
C ARG A 433 -71.72 -54.19 -83.73
N ASP A 434 -72.47 -55.20 -83.30
CA ASP A 434 -72.20 -55.99 -82.09
C ASP A 434 -71.20 -57.14 -82.35
N PHE A 435 -70.45 -57.08 -83.46
CA PHE A 435 -69.50 -58.12 -83.81
C PHE A 435 -68.26 -58.07 -82.89
N ASP A 436 -67.92 -59.21 -82.28
CA ASP A 436 -66.74 -59.33 -81.44
C ASP A 436 -65.47 -59.22 -82.30
N LYS A 437 -64.91 -58.01 -82.31
CA LYS A 437 -63.70 -57.63 -83.05
C LYS A 437 -62.41 -58.11 -82.39
N GLU A 438 -62.45 -58.51 -81.11
CA GLU A 438 -61.25 -58.91 -80.36
C GLU A 438 -60.95 -60.41 -80.49
N ASN A 439 -61.96 -61.25 -80.79
CA ASN A 439 -61.82 -62.71 -80.91
C ASN A 439 -62.26 -63.30 -82.27
N ILE A 440 -61.66 -62.84 -83.38
CA ILE A 440 -61.91 -63.43 -84.71
C ILE A 440 -61.03 -64.69 -84.90
N PRO A 441 -61.57 -65.88 -85.24
CA PRO A 441 -60.73 -67.06 -85.46
C PRO A 441 -59.79 -66.91 -86.66
N GLU A 442 -58.53 -67.32 -86.52
CA GLU A 442 -57.47 -67.18 -87.55
C GLU A 442 -57.87 -67.80 -88.91
N ILE A 443 -58.62 -68.91 -88.87
CA ILE A 443 -59.11 -69.62 -90.05
C ILE A 443 -60.06 -68.73 -90.90
N VAL A 444 -60.82 -67.85 -90.25
CA VAL A 444 -61.78 -66.94 -90.91
C VAL A 444 -61.04 -65.81 -91.61
N ILE A 445 -60.01 -65.26 -90.97
CA ILE A 445 -59.18 -64.18 -91.51
C ILE A 445 -58.35 -64.66 -92.72
N GLN A 446 -57.78 -65.86 -92.70
CA GLN A 446 -57.05 -66.42 -93.86
C GLN A 446 -57.94 -66.62 -95.08
N LYS A 447 -59.22 -66.98 -94.87
CA LYS A 447 -60.19 -67.07 -95.96
C LYS A 447 -60.55 -65.68 -96.50
N LEU A 448 -60.74 -64.71 -95.60
CA LEU A 448 -61.02 -63.31 -95.95
C LEU A 448 -59.85 -62.63 -96.68
N GLN A 449 -58.60 -62.95 -96.33
CA GLN A 449 -57.38 -62.41 -96.93
C GLN A 449 -57.36 -62.58 -98.45
N LYS A 450 -57.76 -63.76 -98.94
CA LYS A 450 -57.86 -64.05 -100.39
C LYS A 450 -58.83 -63.11 -101.12
N HIS A 451 -59.84 -62.60 -100.42
CA HIS A 451 -60.78 -61.62 -100.97
C HIS A 451 -60.25 -60.19 -100.84
N ILE A 452 -59.58 -59.83 -99.74
CA ILE A 452 -59.01 -58.49 -99.52
C ILE A 452 -57.88 -58.15 -100.50
N ASP A 453 -57.07 -59.16 -100.88
CA ASP A 453 -55.96 -59.03 -101.82
C ASP A 453 -56.44 -58.95 -103.30
N SER A 454 -57.71 -59.25 -103.57
CA SER A 454 -58.28 -59.17 -104.93
C SER A 454 -58.49 -57.72 -105.38
N PRO A 455 -57.99 -57.30 -106.57
CA PRO A 455 -58.16 -55.94 -107.07
C PRO A 455 -59.62 -55.60 -107.45
N ASP A 456 -60.51 -56.58 -107.49
CA ASP A 456 -61.94 -56.39 -107.72
C ASP A 456 -62.74 -56.16 -106.42
N PHE A 457 -62.11 -56.36 -105.25
CA PHE A 457 -62.69 -56.17 -103.92
C PHE A 457 -62.22 -54.85 -103.26
N ASP A 458 -62.38 -53.76 -104.02
CA ASP A 458 -62.08 -52.39 -103.61
C ASP A 458 -63.40 -51.62 -103.35
N PRO A 459 -63.56 -50.96 -102.18
CA PRO A 459 -64.72 -50.12 -101.89
C PRO A 459 -65.11 -49.16 -103.02
N ILE A 460 -64.13 -48.55 -103.71
CA ILE A 460 -64.38 -47.56 -104.77
C ILE A 460 -64.96 -48.21 -106.04
N LYS A 461 -64.53 -49.43 -106.37
CA LYS A 461 -65.08 -50.18 -107.52
C LYS A 461 -66.45 -50.76 -107.21
N ILE A 462 -66.67 -51.25 -106.00
CA ILE A 462 -67.95 -51.84 -105.57
C ILE A 462 -69.04 -50.77 -105.48
N GLU A 463 -68.70 -49.53 -105.13
CA GLU A 463 -69.63 -48.39 -105.11
C GLU A 463 -70.35 -48.16 -106.46
N LYS A 464 -69.64 -48.36 -107.59
CA LYS A 464 -70.22 -48.20 -108.93
C LYS A 464 -71.30 -49.25 -109.24
N THR A 465 -71.28 -50.37 -108.52
CA THR A 465 -72.19 -51.51 -108.74
C THR A 465 -73.31 -51.55 -107.70
N SER A 466 -73.01 -51.24 -106.43
CA SER A 466 -73.98 -51.04 -105.36
C SER A 466 -73.38 -50.20 -104.24
N LYS A 467 -74.03 -49.09 -103.90
CA LYS A 467 -73.65 -48.24 -102.75
C LYS A 467 -73.74 -48.99 -101.42
N ALA A 468 -74.72 -49.88 -101.28
CA ALA A 468 -74.90 -50.68 -100.07
C ALA A 468 -73.72 -51.64 -99.82
N CYS A 469 -73.15 -52.21 -100.89
CA CYS A 469 -72.04 -53.15 -100.80
C CYS A 469 -70.69 -52.45 -100.51
N LYS A 470 -70.54 -51.15 -100.81
CA LYS A 470 -69.33 -50.38 -100.45
C LYS A 470 -69.08 -50.39 -98.95
N SER A 471 -70.10 -50.07 -98.16
CA SER A 471 -70.01 -49.99 -96.71
C SER A 471 -69.69 -51.35 -96.07
N LEU A 472 -70.26 -52.43 -96.61
CA LEU A 472 -69.95 -53.80 -96.20
C LEU A 472 -68.51 -54.20 -96.55
N CYS A 473 -68.00 -53.79 -97.72
CA CYS A 473 -66.62 -54.03 -98.11
C CYS A 473 -65.61 -53.30 -97.21
N MET A 474 -65.86 -52.02 -96.86
CA MET A 474 -65.01 -51.26 -95.93
C MET A 474 -64.97 -51.89 -94.53
N TRP A 475 -66.12 -52.36 -94.04
CA TRP A 475 -66.21 -53.07 -92.77
C TRP A 475 -65.38 -54.35 -92.74
N CYS A 476 -65.45 -55.19 -93.79
CA CYS A 476 -64.63 -56.39 -93.87
C CYS A 476 -63.12 -56.09 -93.85
N ARG A 477 -62.67 -55.02 -94.52
CA ARG A 477 -61.24 -54.62 -94.54
C ARG A 477 -60.77 -54.09 -93.18
N ALA A 478 -61.60 -53.33 -92.47
CA ALA A 478 -61.25 -52.80 -91.15
C ALA A 478 -61.16 -53.88 -90.06
N MET A 479 -62.02 -54.90 -90.10
CA MET A 479 -61.95 -56.05 -89.18
C MET A 479 -60.66 -56.86 -89.37
N TYR A 480 -60.19 -56.98 -90.61
CA TYR A 480 -58.91 -57.62 -90.92
C TYR A 480 -57.71 -56.84 -90.35
N SER A 481 -57.67 -55.51 -90.53
CA SER A 481 -56.59 -54.67 -90.00
C SER A 481 -56.54 -54.66 -88.46
N PHE A 482 -57.70 -54.60 -87.79
CA PHE A 482 -57.76 -54.63 -86.32
C PHE A 482 -57.26 -55.96 -85.73
N TYR A 483 -57.61 -57.10 -86.35
CA TYR A 483 -57.13 -58.41 -85.91
C TYR A 483 -55.61 -58.55 -85.97
N MET A 484 -54.99 -58.10 -87.07
CA MET A 484 -53.53 -58.19 -87.23
C MET A 484 -52.78 -57.39 -86.16
N ILE A 485 -53.33 -56.25 -85.73
CA ILE A 485 -52.73 -55.39 -84.71
C ILE A 485 -52.99 -55.92 -83.30
N ASN A 486 -54.17 -56.47 -83.02
CA ASN A 486 -54.48 -57.04 -81.70
C ASN A 486 -53.60 -58.27 -81.37
N LYS A 487 -53.26 -59.09 -82.37
CA LYS A 487 -52.32 -60.22 -82.24
C LYS A 487 -50.91 -59.79 -81.82
N GLU A 488 -50.47 -58.59 -82.20
CA GLU A 488 -49.16 -58.06 -81.79
C GLU A 488 -49.15 -57.45 -80.38
N VAL A 489 -50.28 -56.89 -79.91
CA VAL A 489 -50.34 -56.14 -78.64
C VAL A 489 -50.73 -57.01 -77.43
N ALA A 490 -51.46 -58.12 -77.63
CA ALA A 490 -51.89 -59.03 -76.56
C ALA A 490 -50.76 -59.54 -75.62
N PRO A 491 -49.62 -60.07 -76.11
CA PRO A 491 -48.55 -60.55 -75.22
C PRO A 491 -47.87 -59.43 -74.43
N ARG A 492 -47.96 -58.17 -74.90
CA ARG A 492 -47.30 -57.02 -74.25
C ARG A 492 -48.11 -56.44 -73.10
N LYS A 493 -49.45 -56.55 -73.13
CA LYS A 493 -50.33 -56.14 -72.01
C LYS A 493 -50.18 -57.05 -70.79
N GLU A 494 -50.02 -58.35 -71.01
CA GLU A 494 -49.83 -59.34 -69.94
C GLU A 494 -48.44 -59.20 -69.28
N ALA A 495 -47.40 -58.91 -70.09
CA ALA A 495 -46.07 -58.60 -69.58
C ALA A 495 -46.03 -57.33 -68.69
N LEU A 496 -46.82 -56.32 -69.03
CA LEU A 496 -46.93 -55.08 -68.24
C LEU A 496 -47.58 -55.33 -66.86
N ALA A 497 -48.68 -56.09 -66.82
CA ALA A 497 -49.40 -56.39 -65.58
C ALA A 497 -48.54 -57.19 -64.59
N ASN A 498 -47.75 -58.15 -65.08
CA ASN A 498 -46.83 -58.93 -64.22
C ASN A 498 -45.68 -58.06 -63.68
N ALA A 499 -45.10 -57.19 -64.51
CA ALA A 499 -44.02 -56.30 -64.10
C ALA A 499 -44.46 -55.25 -63.06
N GLU A 500 -45.71 -54.76 -63.12
CA GLU A 500 -46.26 -53.83 -62.13
C GLU A 500 -46.54 -54.51 -60.77
N ALA A 501 -46.99 -55.77 -60.77
CA ALA A 501 -47.24 -56.52 -59.54
C ALA A 501 -45.94 -56.84 -58.77
N GLU A 502 -44.88 -57.24 -59.48
CA GLU A 502 -43.56 -57.45 -58.86
C GLU A 502 -42.97 -56.15 -58.30
N LEU A 503 -43.14 -55.03 -59.00
CA LEU A 503 -42.64 -53.74 -58.56
C LEU A 503 -43.30 -53.24 -57.26
N ALA A 504 -44.58 -53.56 -57.04
CA ALA A 504 -45.30 -53.19 -55.82
C ALA A 504 -44.75 -53.90 -54.58
N VAL A 505 -44.46 -55.20 -54.68
CA VAL A 505 -43.91 -56.00 -53.57
C VAL A 505 -42.54 -55.49 -53.14
N VAL A 506 -41.64 -55.23 -54.10
CA VAL A 506 -40.27 -54.79 -53.78
C VAL A 506 -40.26 -53.37 -53.17
N LYS A 507 -41.16 -52.48 -53.62
CA LYS A 507 -41.30 -51.13 -53.03
C LYS A 507 -41.76 -51.15 -51.56
N GLU A 508 -42.59 -52.12 -51.17
CA GLU A 508 -43.07 -52.23 -49.79
C GLU A 508 -41.98 -52.75 -48.83
N VAL A 509 -41.16 -53.70 -49.29
CA VAL A 509 -39.96 -54.16 -48.57
C VAL A 509 -38.97 -53.01 -48.38
N LEU A 510 -38.70 -52.23 -49.43
CA LEU A 510 -37.87 -51.03 -49.34
C LEU A 510 -38.41 -50.00 -48.32
N ALA A 511 -39.73 -49.80 -48.29
CA ALA A 511 -40.38 -48.84 -47.39
C ALA A 511 -40.30 -49.26 -45.91
N THR A 512 -40.31 -50.56 -45.61
CA THR A 512 -40.11 -51.08 -44.25
C THR A 512 -38.66 -50.92 -43.80
N LYS A 513 -37.70 -51.24 -44.67
CA LYS A 513 -36.26 -51.07 -44.38
C LYS A 513 -35.85 -49.61 -44.22
N LYS A 514 -36.42 -48.69 -45.01
CA LYS A 514 -36.27 -47.23 -44.80
C LYS A 514 -36.81 -46.74 -43.47
N ARG A 515 -37.92 -47.31 -42.98
CA ARG A 515 -38.47 -46.98 -41.65
C ARG A 515 -37.56 -47.48 -40.52
N GLU A 516 -36.98 -48.67 -40.66
CA GLU A 516 -35.98 -49.20 -39.72
C GLU A 516 -34.72 -48.32 -39.69
N LEU A 517 -34.21 -47.93 -40.86
CA LEU A 517 -33.06 -47.02 -40.99
C LEU A 517 -33.33 -45.67 -40.30
N LYS A 518 -34.48 -45.04 -40.58
CA LYS A 518 -34.84 -43.76 -39.96
C LYS A 518 -34.96 -43.85 -38.43
N ARG A 519 -35.47 -44.96 -37.89
CA ARG A 519 -35.55 -45.18 -36.44
C ARG A 519 -34.15 -45.29 -35.81
N LEU A 520 -33.23 -46.00 -36.48
CA LEU A 520 -31.85 -46.14 -36.03
C LEU A 520 -31.09 -44.80 -36.12
N GLU A 521 -31.27 -44.03 -37.19
CA GLU A 521 -30.68 -42.69 -37.35
C GLU A 521 -31.17 -41.71 -36.27
N GLU A 522 -32.47 -41.72 -35.93
CA GLU A 522 -33.03 -40.88 -34.85
C GLU A 522 -32.48 -41.32 -33.48
N GLY A 523 -32.35 -42.63 -33.26
CA GLY A 523 -31.70 -43.23 -32.09
C GLY A 523 -30.24 -42.79 -31.96
N LEU A 524 -29.48 -42.88 -33.05
CA LEU A 524 -28.09 -42.44 -33.15
C LEU A 524 -27.98 -40.95 -32.81
N ARG A 525 -28.87 -40.10 -33.36
CA ARG A 525 -28.90 -38.66 -33.06
C ARG A 525 -29.13 -38.38 -31.58
N THR A 526 -30.06 -39.10 -30.93
CA THR A 526 -30.29 -38.93 -29.49
C THR A 526 -29.11 -39.40 -28.65
N LEU A 527 -28.43 -40.48 -29.06
CA LEU A 527 -27.21 -40.95 -28.40
C LEU A 527 -26.06 -39.95 -28.58
N GLN A 528 -25.97 -39.33 -29.76
CA GLN A 528 -24.96 -38.34 -30.10
C GLN A 528 -25.11 -37.05 -29.29
N VAL A 529 -26.34 -36.55 -29.11
CA VAL A 529 -26.60 -35.41 -28.20
C VAL A 529 -26.24 -35.76 -26.75
N LYS A 530 -26.57 -36.98 -26.28
CA LYS A 530 -26.18 -37.43 -24.93
C LYS A 530 -24.66 -37.55 -24.78
N TYR A 531 -23.96 -37.97 -25.82
CA TYR A 531 -22.51 -38.03 -25.85
C TYR A 531 -21.90 -36.63 -25.83
N GLU A 532 -22.41 -35.68 -26.61
CA GLU A 532 -21.97 -34.28 -26.58
C GLU A 532 -22.17 -33.65 -25.20
N ASP A 533 -23.30 -33.89 -24.54
CA ASP A 533 -23.56 -33.44 -23.17
C ASP A 533 -22.62 -34.11 -22.15
N ALA A 534 -22.34 -35.41 -22.29
CA ALA A 534 -21.40 -36.13 -21.44
C ALA A 534 -19.97 -35.62 -21.60
N VAL A 535 -19.53 -35.39 -22.85
CA VAL A 535 -18.24 -34.77 -23.17
C VAL A 535 -18.15 -33.35 -22.61
N ARG A 536 -19.22 -32.57 -22.68
CA ARG A 536 -19.27 -31.23 -22.09
C ARG A 536 -19.13 -31.27 -20.57
N LYS A 537 -19.88 -32.16 -19.89
CA LYS A 537 -19.73 -32.34 -18.43
C LYS A 537 -18.34 -32.82 -18.06
N LYS A 538 -17.77 -33.78 -18.80
CA LYS A 538 -16.40 -34.26 -18.62
C LYS A 538 -15.41 -33.10 -18.73
N THR A 539 -15.46 -32.34 -19.82
CA THR A 539 -14.55 -31.21 -20.06
C THR A 539 -14.72 -30.10 -19.02
N ASP A 540 -15.95 -29.81 -18.58
CA ASP A 540 -16.20 -28.88 -17.47
C ASP A 540 -15.59 -29.37 -16.15
N TYR A 541 -15.72 -30.66 -15.82
CA TYR A 541 -15.09 -31.24 -14.63
C TYR A 541 -13.57 -31.31 -14.74
N GLU A 542 -13.02 -31.69 -15.90
CA GLU A 542 -11.56 -31.68 -16.15
C GLU A 542 -10.99 -30.27 -15.97
N THR A 543 -11.65 -29.25 -16.54
CA THR A 543 -11.23 -27.86 -16.41
C THR A 543 -11.27 -27.40 -14.95
N LYS A 544 -12.35 -27.70 -14.22
CA LYS A 544 -12.47 -27.34 -12.80
C LYS A 544 -11.46 -28.05 -11.91
N VAL A 545 -11.18 -29.34 -12.17
CA VAL A 545 -10.17 -30.10 -11.44
C VAL A 545 -8.77 -29.55 -11.71
N ASP A 546 -8.46 -29.21 -12.96
CA ASP A 546 -7.17 -28.61 -13.30
C ASP A 546 -7.02 -27.21 -12.69
N GLU A 547 -8.03 -26.34 -12.78
CA GLU A 547 -8.04 -25.04 -12.11
C GLU A 547 -7.87 -25.16 -10.59
N CYS A 548 -8.57 -26.10 -9.96
CA CYS A 548 -8.47 -26.35 -8.52
C CYS A 548 -7.08 -26.87 -8.14
N ASN A 549 -6.51 -27.80 -8.91
CA ASN A 549 -5.15 -28.29 -8.70
C ASN A 549 -4.12 -27.17 -8.86
N GLN A 550 -4.23 -26.36 -9.91
CA GLN A 550 -3.34 -25.22 -10.11
C GLN A 550 -3.44 -24.22 -8.95
N ARG A 551 -4.64 -23.94 -8.44
CA ARG A 551 -4.84 -23.10 -7.25
C ARG A 551 -4.22 -23.71 -6.00
N ILE A 552 -4.38 -25.02 -5.77
CA ILE A 552 -3.74 -25.72 -4.65
C ILE A 552 -2.22 -25.63 -4.75
N VAL A 553 -1.63 -25.91 -5.92
CA VAL A 553 -0.18 -25.82 -6.13
C VAL A 553 0.33 -24.39 -5.90
N ARG A 554 -0.36 -23.38 -6.42
CA ARG A 554 -0.01 -21.96 -6.21
C ARG A 554 -0.10 -21.58 -4.73
N ALA A 555 -1.16 -22.00 -4.05
CA ALA A 555 -1.35 -21.70 -2.65
C ALA A 555 -0.38 -22.46 -1.74
N GLU A 556 0.01 -23.69 -2.09
CA GLU A 556 1.06 -24.46 -1.39
C GLU A 556 2.44 -23.81 -1.56
N ARG A 557 2.77 -23.31 -2.75
CA ARG A 557 3.99 -22.52 -2.96
C ARG A 557 3.99 -21.28 -2.07
N LEU A 558 2.85 -20.60 -1.97
CA LEU A 558 2.71 -19.42 -1.12
C LEU A 558 2.83 -19.76 0.39
N THR A 559 2.13 -20.79 0.88
CA THR A 559 2.11 -21.17 2.31
C THR A 559 3.43 -21.80 2.75
N THR A 560 4.02 -22.67 1.94
CA THR A 560 5.33 -23.28 2.22
C THR A 560 6.44 -22.24 2.07
N GLY A 561 6.35 -21.41 1.02
CA GLY A 561 7.25 -20.28 0.80
C GLY A 561 7.25 -19.31 1.98
N LEU A 562 6.10 -19.00 2.57
CA LEU A 562 6.02 -18.05 3.69
C LEU A 562 5.84 -18.70 5.07
N GLY A 563 6.11 -20.00 5.20
CA GLY A 563 5.93 -20.74 6.45
C GLY A 563 6.77 -20.19 7.62
N ASP A 564 8.06 -19.97 7.39
CA ASP A 564 8.97 -19.39 8.40
C ASP A 564 8.55 -17.96 8.78
N GLU A 565 8.07 -17.21 7.78
CA GLU A 565 7.63 -15.84 7.91
C GLU A 565 6.32 -15.74 8.70
N LYS A 566 5.41 -16.70 8.54
CA LYS A 566 4.19 -16.83 9.34
C LYS A 566 4.50 -16.99 10.82
N ILE A 567 5.39 -17.91 11.20
CA ILE A 567 5.78 -18.14 12.60
C ILE A 567 6.38 -16.85 13.18
N ARG A 568 7.31 -16.24 12.43
CA ARG A 568 7.94 -14.99 12.82
C ARG A 568 6.95 -13.84 12.99
N TRP A 569 5.98 -13.71 12.10
CA TRP A 569 4.94 -12.68 12.20
C TRP A 569 3.99 -12.95 13.36
N GLN A 570 3.69 -14.21 13.69
CA GLN A 570 2.92 -14.56 14.89
C GLN A 570 3.66 -14.13 16.16
N GLU A 571 4.93 -14.50 16.29
CA GLU A 571 5.78 -14.08 17.41
C GLU A 571 5.91 -12.55 17.47
N ASN A 572 6.14 -11.90 16.34
CA ASN A 572 6.27 -10.45 16.28
C ASN A 572 4.97 -9.73 16.64
N VAL A 573 3.80 -10.23 16.24
CA VAL A 573 2.50 -9.67 16.67
C VAL A 573 2.34 -9.80 18.19
N LEU A 574 2.70 -10.93 18.79
CA LEU A 574 2.69 -11.11 20.25
C LEU A 574 3.67 -10.17 20.95
N MET A 575 4.90 -10.02 20.43
CA MET A 575 5.89 -9.09 20.96
C MET A 575 5.42 -7.64 20.85
N LEU A 576 4.80 -7.26 19.72
CA LEU A 576 4.22 -5.93 19.52
C LEU A 576 3.02 -5.68 20.45
N ASP A 577 2.24 -6.71 20.77
CA ASP A 577 1.16 -6.63 21.77
C ASP A 577 1.69 -6.35 23.18
N HIS A 578 2.71 -7.09 23.60
CA HIS A 578 3.39 -6.82 24.87
C HIS A 578 4.04 -5.43 24.88
N ALA A 579 4.68 -5.03 23.78
CA ALA A 579 5.29 -3.71 23.65
C ALA A 579 4.24 -2.59 23.72
N LEU A 580 3.07 -2.74 23.09
CA LEU A 580 1.99 -1.75 23.14
C LEU A 580 1.44 -1.52 24.55
N VAL A 581 1.41 -2.56 25.38
CA VAL A 581 1.01 -2.43 26.79
C VAL A 581 2.12 -1.76 27.60
N ASN A 582 3.37 -2.17 27.40
CA ASN A 582 4.52 -1.71 28.19
C ASN A 582 5.06 -0.34 27.78
N VAL A 583 4.71 0.16 26.58
CA VAL A 583 5.23 1.43 26.03
C VAL A 583 4.91 2.63 26.93
N ILE A 584 3.84 2.56 27.72
CA ILE A 584 3.44 3.64 28.64
C ILE A 584 4.54 3.89 29.69
N GLY A 585 4.98 2.86 30.40
CA GLY A 585 6.05 2.97 31.41
C GLY A 585 7.41 3.24 30.78
N ASP A 586 7.71 2.57 29.66
CA ASP A 586 8.99 2.70 28.96
C ASP A 586 9.22 4.14 28.47
N VAL A 587 8.19 4.73 27.83
CA VAL A 587 8.27 6.10 27.33
C VAL A 587 8.31 7.12 28.46
N LEU A 588 7.65 6.87 29.60
CA LEU A 588 7.72 7.79 30.74
C LEU A 588 9.14 7.89 31.30
N VAL A 589 9.82 6.75 31.51
CA VAL A 589 11.22 6.72 31.95
C VAL A 589 12.13 7.41 30.93
N CYS A 590 11.94 7.12 29.64
CA CYS A 590 12.70 7.77 28.57
C CYS A 590 12.46 9.29 28.52
N SER A 591 11.23 9.73 28.76
CA SER A 591 10.88 11.16 28.80
C SER A 591 11.50 11.85 30.01
N GLY A 592 11.51 11.19 31.17
CA GLY A 592 12.27 11.61 32.36
C GLY A 592 13.76 11.76 32.07
N PHE A 593 14.31 10.80 31.33
CA PHE A 593 15.71 10.81 30.91
C PHE A 593 16.02 12.03 30.05
N ILE A 594 15.21 12.28 29.00
CA ILE A 594 15.42 13.40 28.09
C ILE A 594 15.25 14.75 28.81
N ALA A 595 14.27 14.85 29.71
CA ALA A 595 13.96 16.10 30.40
C ALA A 595 15.01 16.49 31.46
N TYR A 596 15.57 15.52 32.20
CA TYR A 596 16.40 15.79 33.38
C TYR A 596 17.85 15.31 33.28
N LEU A 597 18.12 14.20 32.60
CA LEU A 597 19.42 13.50 32.73
C LEU A 597 20.53 14.05 31.81
N GLY A 598 20.21 14.96 30.89
CA GLY A 598 21.17 15.60 29.99
C GLY A 598 22.44 16.14 30.67
N PRO A 599 22.35 16.91 31.76
CA PRO A 599 23.53 17.50 32.44
C PRO A 599 24.36 16.52 33.26
N PHE A 600 23.80 15.37 33.63
CA PHE A 600 24.43 14.43 34.56
C PHE A 600 25.45 13.52 33.86
N THR A 601 26.42 13.00 34.62
CA THR A 601 27.36 11.97 34.14
C THR A 601 26.73 10.57 34.20
N ALA A 602 27.30 9.60 33.48
CA ALA A 602 26.73 8.26 33.28
C ALA A 602 26.32 7.56 34.58
N GLU A 603 27.14 7.61 35.63
CA GLU A 603 26.86 6.96 36.92
C GLU A 603 25.58 7.49 37.58
N TYR A 604 25.37 8.81 37.56
CA TYR A 604 24.15 9.41 38.11
C TYR A 604 22.92 9.06 37.26
N ARG A 605 23.09 9.00 35.93
CA ARG A 605 22.01 8.58 35.02
C ARG A 605 21.56 7.16 35.33
N ASP A 606 22.51 6.23 35.47
CA ASP A 606 22.22 4.82 35.74
C ASP A 606 21.54 4.63 37.11
N ASN A 607 22.01 5.34 38.14
CA ASN A 607 21.43 5.28 39.47
C ASN A 607 19.97 5.78 39.47
N MET A 608 19.69 6.91 38.80
CA MET A 608 18.34 7.46 38.70
C MET A 608 17.40 6.55 37.90
N VAL A 609 17.86 6.00 36.78
CA VAL A 609 17.04 5.07 35.97
C VAL A 609 16.70 3.81 36.77
N LYS A 610 17.66 3.23 37.52
CA LYS A 610 17.40 2.07 38.39
C LYS A 610 16.37 2.38 39.47
N GLU A 611 16.45 3.56 40.08
CA GLU A 611 15.45 4.01 41.05
C GLU A 611 14.06 4.13 40.40
N TRP A 612 13.95 4.75 39.23
CA TRP A 612 12.68 4.93 38.52
C TRP A 612 12.06 3.59 38.08
N ILE A 613 12.86 2.63 37.64
CA ILE A 613 12.39 1.27 37.30
C ILE A 613 11.86 0.56 38.54
N THR A 614 12.50 0.72 39.69
CA THR A 614 12.02 0.15 40.96
C THR A 614 10.66 0.74 41.36
N LYS A 615 10.47 2.04 41.13
CA LYS A 615 9.20 2.74 41.39
C LYS A 615 8.09 2.36 40.40
N LEU A 616 8.42 2.13 39.13
CA LEU A 616 7.47 1.59 38.14
C LEU A 616 6.84 0.28 38.62
N LYS A 617 7.67 -0.63 39.15
CA LYS A 617 7.22 -1.91 39.74
C LYS A 617 6.33 -1.68 40.97
N ALA A 618 6.73 -0.77 41.86
CA ALA A 618 5.95 -0.47 43.07
C ALA A 618 4.56 0.12 42.78
N TYR A 619 4.42 0.89 41.71
CA TYR A 619 3.15 1.52 41.32
C TYR A 619 2.32 0.71 40.30
N ASN A 620 2.74 -0.52 39.97
CA ASN A 620 2.06 -1.41 39.02
C ASN A 620 1.80 -0.78 37.64
N VAL A 621 2.73 0.03 37.14
CA VAL A 621 2.66 0.58 35.78
C VAL A 621 3.26 -0.44 34.81
N PRO A 622 2.59 -0.81 33.70
CA PRO A 622 3.15 -1.72 32.71
C PRO A 622 4.44 -1.17 32.08
N HIS A 623 5.49 -1.99 32.04
CA HIS A 623 6.81 -1.63 31.52
C HIS A 623 7.57 -2.89 31.10
N SER A 624 8.55 -2.71 30.24
CA SER A 624 9.50 -3.76 29.86
C SER A 624 10.54 -3.99 30.95
N ASP A 625 11.15 -5.17 31.01
CA ASP A 625 12.14 -5.51 32.06
C ASP A 625 13.34 -4.55 32.14
N ASN A 626 13.72 -3.93 31.02
CA ASN A 626 14.82 -2.96 30.94
C ASN A 626 14.49 -1.80 29.97
N PRO A 627 13.80 -0.73 30.42
CA PRO A 627 13.41 0.40 29.58
C PRO A 627 14.59 1.35 29.29
N GLU A 628 15.64 0.84 28.62
CA GLU A 628 16.79 1.65 28.24
C GLU A 628 16.43 2.63 27.11
N LEU A 629 16.87 3.88 27.25
CA LEU A 629 16.60 4.97 26.30
C LEU A 629 16.93 4.60 24.86
N VAL A 630 18.10 4.01 24.64
CA VAL A 630 18.61 3.64 23.32
C VAL A 630 17.79 2.51 22.70
N ARG A 631 17.27 1.59 23.51
CA ARG A 631 16.44 0.48 23.03
C ARG A 631 15.03 0.91 22.65
N VAL A 632 14.44 1.82 23.43
CA VAL A 632 13.05 2.26 23.24
C VAL A 632 12.95 3.34 22.15
N LEU A 633 13.86 4.32 22.17
CA LEU A 633 13.79 5.49 21.28
C LEU A 633 14.93 5.56 20.26
N GLY A 634 16.00 4.81 20.46
CA GLY A 634 17.14 4.78 19.56
C GLY A 634 16.81 4.01 18.29
N ASP A 635 17.15 4.63 17.16
CA ASP A 635 17.12 3.99 15.85
C ASP A 635 18.56 3.62 15.49
N ALA A 636 18.84 2.33 15.35
CA ALA A 636 20.17 1.81 15.06
C ALA A 636 20.78 2.42 13.78
N VAL A 637 19.94 2.74 12.77
CA VAL A 637 20.39 3.36 11.52
C VAL A 637 20.83 4.80 11.77
N LYS A 638 20.05 5.56 12.54
CA LYS A 638 20.38 6.96 12.88
C LYS A 638 21.59 7.06 13.80
N ILE A 639 21.64 6.26 14.86
CA ILE A 639 22.79 6.20 15.78
C ILE A 639 24.07 5.99 14.99
N ARG A 640 24.00 5.10 14.01
CA ARG A 640 25.13 4.80 13.17
C ARG A 640 25.49 5.93 12.20
N SER A 641 24.51 6.61 11.63
CA SER A 641 24.77 7.84 10.86
C SER A 641 25.48 8.90 11.71
N TRP A 642 25.13 9.01 13.00
CA TRP A 642 25.80 9.91 13.93
C TRP A 642 27.24 9.47 14.22
N GLN A 643 27.48 8.17 14.37
CA GLN A 643 28.83 7.62 14.55
C GLN A 643 29.73 7.89 13.33
N LEU A 644 29.19 7.73 12.11
CA LEU A 644 29.90 8.10 10.89
C LEU A 644 30.18 9.62 10.80
N ALA A 645 29.28 10.44 11.35
CA ALA A 645 29.49 11.88 11.48
C ALA A 645 30.47 12.26 12.62
N GLY A 646 31.00 11.30 13.37
CA GLY A 646 32.00 11.52 14.41
C GLY A 646 31.48 11.49 15.85
N LEU A 647 30.26 11.01 16.09
CA LEU A 647 29.78 10.71 17.44
C LEU A 647 30.54 9.48 18.01
N PRO A 648 31.12 9.57 19.22
CA PRO A 648 31.72 8.41 19.87
C PRO A 648 30.71 7.26 20.07
N LYS A 649 31.21 6.02 20.15
CA LYS A 649 30.39 4.81 20.26
C LYS A 649 29.94 4.48 21.69
N ASP A 650 30.42 5.23 22.68
CA ASP A 650 30.08 4.98 24.08
C ASP A 650 28.61 5.30 24.40
N ASN A 651 28.09 4.67 25.46
CA ASN A 651 26.69 4.78 25.82
C ASN A 651 26.28 6.24 26.15
N LEU A 652 27.16 7.03 26.78
CA LEU A 652 26.85 8.42 27.14
C LEU A 652 26.66 9.28 25.88
N SER A 653 27.55 9.15 24.90
CA SER A 653 27.46 9.87 23.62
C SER A 653 26.23 9.48 22.81
N VAL A 654 25.90 8.19 22.74
CA VAL A 654 24.69 7.71 22.05
C VAL A 654 23.43 8.22 22.76
N GLN A 655 23.36 8.15 24.09
CA GLN A 655 22.27 8.72 24.88
C GLN A 655 22.13 10.23 24.63
N ASN A 656 23.24 10.97 24.60
CA ASN A 656 23.22 12.40 24.30
C ASN A 656 22.66 12.69 22.91
N GLY A 657 23.01 11.88 21.90
CA GLY A 657 22.43 11.96 20.56
C GLY A 657 20.91 11.75 20.56
N VAL A 658 20.41 10.78 21.34
CA VAL A 658 18.97 10.55 21.49
C VAL A 658 18.28 11.71 22.21
N ILE A 659 18.87 12.26 23.27
CA ILE A 659 18.34 13.46 23.96
C ILE A 659 18.18 14.61 22.97
N VAL A 660 19.22 14.91 22.18
CA VAL A 660 19.20 15.99 21.19
C VAL A 660 18.08 15.79 20.17
N GLN A 661 17.89 14.57 19.69
CA GLN A 661 16.88 14.24 18.67
C GLN A 661 15.44 14.47 19.15
N TYR A 662 15.14 14.17 20.42
CA TYR A 662 13.78 14.17 20.98
C TYR A 662 13.48 15.34 21.91
N SER A 663 14.48 16.15 22.28
CA SER A 663 14.28 17.39 23.05
C SER A 663 13.46 18.43 22.26
N ASN A 664 12.53 19.12 22.92
CA ASN A 664 11.81 20.23 22.27
C ASN A 664 12.60 21.55 22.35
N ARG A 665 13.34 21.75 23.44
CA ARG A 665 14.22 22.91 23.65
C ARG A 665 15.56 22.69 22.96
N TRP A 666 16.15 23.76 22.46
CA TRP A 666 17.44 23.68 21.76
C TRP A 666 18.56 23.20 22.67
N PRO A 667 19.43 22.28 22.20
CA PRO A 667 20.51 21.72 23.00
C PRO A 667 21.65 22.74 23.18
N LEU A 668 22.10 22.87 24.42
CA LEU A 668 23.36 23.53 24.78
C LEU A 668 24.34 22.47 25.26
N PHE A 669 25.37 22.23 24.45
CA PHE A 669 26.42 21.26 24.71
C PHE A 669 27.51 21.86 25.59
N ILE A 670 27.76 21.23 26.74
CA ILE A 670 28.96 21.44 27.54
C ILE A 670 30.07 20.58 26.92
N ASP A 671 30.86 21.18 26.04
CA ASP A 671 31.80 20.48 25.15
C ASP A 671 33.21 21.13 25.20
N PRO A 672 33.95 20.95 26.32
CA PRO A 672 35.29 21.50 26.46
C PRO A 672 36.29 20.97 25.41
N GLN A 673 36.09 19.75 24.90
CA GLN A 673 36.97 19.12 23.90
C GLN A 673 36.56 19.39 22.44
N GLY A 674 35.40 19.98 22.18
CA GLY A 674 34.92 20.29 20.82
C GLY A 674 34.40 19.07 20.04
N GLN A 675 34.02 17.98 20.71
CA GLN A 675 33.51 16.77 20.06
C GLN A 675 32.10 16.95 19.50
N ALA A 676 31.18 17.50 20.29
CA ALA A 676 29.82 17.81 19.83
C ALA A 676 29.87 18.83 18.68
N ASN A 677 30.76 19.82 18.78
CA ASN A 677 30.95 20.81 17.72
C ASN A 677 31.37 20.15 16.38
N LYS A 678 32.36 19.25 16.41
CA LYS A 678 32.81 18.50 15.22
C LYS A 678 31.69 17.59 14.68
N TRP A 679 30.98 16.90 15.56
CA TRP A 679 29.87 16.02 15.20
C TRP A 679 28.73 16.76 14.48
N ILE A 680 28.24 17.88 15.03
CA ILE A 680 27.16 18.67 14.43
C ILE A 680 27.57 19.24 13.07
N LYS A 681 28.81 19.74 12.93
CA LYS A 681 29.34 20.23 11.65
C LYS A 681 29.36 19.16 10.56
N ASN A 682 29.72 17.93 10.92
CA ASN A 682 29.74 16.82 9.97
C ASN A 682 28.33 16.30 9.65
N MET A 683 27.45 16.25 10.65
CA MET A 683 26.08 15.76 10.50
C MET A 683 25.26 16.68 9.57
N GLU A 684 25.38 18.00 9.74
CA GLU A 684 24.61 19.00 9.00
C GLU A 684 25.34 19.54 7.76
N LYS A 685 26.46 18.91 7.37
CA LYS A 685 27.33 19.37 6.27
C LYS A 685 26.59 19.48 4.94
N ASN A 686 25.70 18.53 4.65
CA ASN A 686 24.94 18.48 3.40
C ASN A 686 23.73 19.44 3.41
N THR A 687 23.22 19.79 4.60
CA THR A 687 22.06 20.69 4.79
C THR A 687 22.45 22.18 4.66
N GLY A 688 23.73 22.50 4.77
CA GLY A 688 24.24 23.88 4.72
C GLY A 688 24.16 24.59 6.07
N LEU A 689 24.91 24.08 7.06
CA LEU A 689 25.03 24.64 8.41
C LEU A 689 25.68 26.03 8.43
N ASP A 690 25.00 27.01 9.03
CA ASP A 690 25.57 28.32 9.31
C ASP A 690 26.22 28.33 10.70
N VAL A 691 27.50 28.66 10.77
CA VAL A 691 28.29 28.71 12.02
C VAL A 691 28.51 30.16 12.42
N MET A 692 28.23 30.50 13.69
CA MET A 692 28.31 31.87 14.19
C MET A 692 28.82 31.94 15.64
N LYS A 693 29.35 33.10 16.04
CA LYS A 693 29.75 33.41 17.41
C LYS A 693 29.07 34.69 17.88
N LEU A 694 28.85 34.82 19.19
CA LEU A 694 28.27 36.04 19.79
C LEU A 694 29.16 37.29 19.58
N SER A 695 30.47 37.08 19.37
CA SER A 695 31.43 38.14 19.01
C SER A 695 31.20 38.75 17.64
N ASP A 696 30.52 38.05 16.74
CA ASP A 696 30.38 38.47 15.35
C ASP A 696 29.40 39.65 15.27
N ARG A 697 29.70 40.65 14.42
CA ARG A 697 28.83 41.83 14.27
C ARG A 697 27.50 41.47 13.60
N ASP A 698 27.54 40.56 12.64
CA ASP A 698 26.42 40.20 11.77
C ASP A 698 25.67 38.91 12.18
N TYR A 699 25.93 38.37 13.38
CA TYR A 699 25.37 37.06 13.78
C TYR A 699 23.83 37.04 13.74
N LEU A 700 23.17 38.13 14.14
CA LEU A 700 21.71 38.26 14.10
C LEU A 700 21.19 38.18 12.66
N ARG A 701 21.85 38.84 11.71
CA ARG A 701 21.48 38.79 10.29
C ARG A 701 21.67 37.39 9.70
N THR A 702 22.74 36.70 10.08
CA THR A 702 22.95 35.29 9.69
C THR A 702 21.80 34.44 10.24
N LEU A 703 21.48 34.58 11.52
CA LEU A 703 20.37 33.86 12.16
C LEU A 703 19.01 34.16 11.51
N GLU A 704 18.72 35.42 11.16
CA GLU A 704 17.50 35.80 10.43
C GLU A 704 17.38 35.07 9.09
N ASN A 705 18.47 35.01 8.33
CA ASN A 705 18.50 34.30 7.06
C ASN A 705 18.30 32.79 7.27
N SER A 706 18.98 32.20 8.25
CA SER A 706 18.86 30.77 8.52
C SER A 706 17.46 30.38 8.98
N ILE A 707 16.80 31.21 9.80
CA ILE A 707 15.39 31.01 10.19
C ILE A 707 14.46 31.10 8.98
N ARG A 708 14.67 32.10 8.11
CA ARG A 708 13.84 32.32 6.91
C ARG A 708 13.92 31.16 5.92
N PHE A 709 15.11 30.59 5.74
CA PHE A 709 15.37 29.51 4.77
C PHE A 709 15.40 28.11 5.39
N GLY A 710 15.15 27.97 6.70
CA GLY A 710 15.19 26.68 7.39
C GLY A 710 16.58 26.05 7.52
N LYS A 711 17.65 26.83 7.42
CA LYS A 711 19.02 26.32 7.54
C LYS A 711 19.40 26.06 9.00
N PRO A 712 20.05 24.93 9.31
CA PRO A 712 20.59 24.70 10.65
C PRO A 712 21.62 25.77 11.05
N CYS A 713 21.65 26.12 12.33
CA CYS A 713 22.56 27.10 12.91
C CYS A 713 23.34 26.55 14.10
N LEU A 714 24.64 26.81 14.16
CA LEU A 714 25.52 26.47 15.29
C LEU A 714 26.12 27.73 15.90
N LEU A 715 25.76 28.00 17.17
CA LEU A 715 26.35 29.06 17.98
C LEU A 715 27.53 28.52 18.80
N GLU A 716 28.73 29.02 18.53
CA GLU A 716 29.96 28.54 19.16
C GLU A 716 30.45 29.41 20.33
N ASN A 717 31.08 28.74 21.30
CA ASN A 717 31.82 29.33 22.41
C ASN A 717 30.95 30.28 23.27
N VAL A 718 29.73 29.86 23.57
CA VAL A 718 28.88 30.60 24.49
C VAL A 718 29.51 30.57 25.89
N GLY A 719 29.59 31.75 26.51
CA GLY A 719 30.06 31.91 27.89
C GLY A 719 28.97 31.55 28.91
N THR A 720 29.00 32.18 30.08
CA THR A 720 27.95 32.02 31.10
C THR A 720 26.69 32.82 30.80
N GLU A 721 26.79 33.83 29.92
CA GLU A 721 25.70 34.71 29.52
C GLU A 721 25.30 34.48 28.07
N ILE A 722 24.00 34.61 27.80
CA ILE A 722 23.40 34.49 26.47
C ILE A 722 22.73 35.83 26.14
N ASP A 723 22.90 36.29 24.90
CA ASP A 723 22.27 37.52 24.43
C ASP A 723 20.73 37.43 24.54
N PRO A 724 20.07 38.33 25.29
CA PRO A 724 18.61 38.36 25.42
C PRO A 724 17.86 38.46 24.08
N ALA A 725 18.49 38.98 23.03
CA ALA A 725 17.90 39.02 21.68
C ALA A 725 17.57 37.62 21.13
N LEU A 726 18.21 36.56 21.63
CA LEU A 726 17.95 35.17 21.24
C LEU A 726 16.72 34.56 21.93
N GLU A 727 16.17 35.21 22.96
CA GLU A 727 15.06 34.69 23.76
C GLU A 727 13.83 34.26 22.93
N PRO A 728 13.36 35.03 21.93
CA PRO A 728 12.25 34.60 21.07
C PRO A 728 12.53 33.28 20.36
N VAL A 729 13.76 33.07 19.90
CA VAL A 729 14.19 31.84 19.19
C VAL A 729 14.33 30.67 20.15
N LEU A 730 14.89 30.91 21.34
CA LEU A 730 15.07 29.88 22.36
C LEU A 730 13.73 29.32 22.86
N LEU A 731 12.76 30.21 23.09
CA LEU A 731 11.42 29.85 23.55
C LEU A 731 10.45 29.53 22.40
N ARG A 732 10.89 29.63 21.15
CA ARG A 732 10.08 29.45 19.93
C ARG A 732 8.77 30.27 19.97
N GLN A 733 8.88 31.55 20.28
CA GLN A 733 7.76 32.49 20.37
C GLN A 733 7.24 32.88 18.98
N THR A 734 6.64 31.92 18.27
CA THR A 734 6.03 32.13 16.95
C THR A 734 4.59 32.61 17.08
N PHE A 735 4.15 33.42 16.12
CA PHE A 735 2.76 33.88 16.00
C PHE A 735 2.32 33.86 14.54
N ARG A 736 1.01 33.80 14.30
CA ARG A 736 0.47 33.84 12.92
C ARG A 736 0.22 35.28 12.51
N GLN A 737 0.80 35.68 11.38
CA GLN A 737 0.54 36.96 10.74
C GLN A 737 0.27 36.73 9.25
N SER A 738 -0.88 37.23 8.76
CA SER A 738 -1.28 37.10 7.36
C SER A 738 -1.26 35.66 6.81
N GLY A 739 -1.61 34.67 7.65
CA GLY A 739 -1.65 33.25 7.28
C GLY A 739 -0.34 32.48 7.42
N SER A 740 0.81 33.17 7.57
CA SER A 740 2.13 32.55 7.76
C SER A 740 2.56 32.56 9.22
N THR A 741 3.28 31.51 9.64
CA THR A 741 3.95 31.48 10.95
C THR A 741 5.19 32.37 10.89
N VAL A 742 5.25 33.38 11.76
CA VAL A 742 6.35 34.34 11.84
C VAL A 742 6.91 34.36 13.26
N ILE A 743 8.16 34.81 13.39
CA ILE A 743 8.82 35.05 14.66
C ILE A 743 9.38 36.48 14.65
N LYS A 744 9.34 37.15 15.81
CA LYS A 744 9.94 38.48 15.97
C LYS A 744 11.34 38.33 16.55
N LEU A 745 12.35 38.78 15.82
CA LEU A 745 13.74 38.81 16.26
C LEU A 745 14.24 40.26 16.23
N GLY A 746 14.55 40.82 17.41
CA GLY A 746 14.76 42.27 17.53
C GLY A 746 13.54 43.04 17.04
N ASP A 747 13.73 43.93 16.07
CA ASP A 747 12.65 44.70 15.45
C ASP A 747 12.07 44.04 14.19
N ALA A 748 12.75 43.03 13.64
CA ALA A 748 12.34 42.36 12.41
C ALA A 748 11.31 41.26 12.69
N VAL A 749 10.26 41.22 11.89
CA VAL A 749 9.33 40.09 11.83
C VAL A 749 9.72 39.23 10.64
N ILE A 750 10.15 37.99 10.92
CA ILE A 750 10.68 37.07 9.92
C ILE A 750 9.76 35.84 9.79
N PRO A 751 9.52 35.33 8.57
CA PRO A 751 8.87 34.03 8.38
C PRO A 751 9.66 32.92 9.09
N TYR A 752 8.96 32.07 9.83
CA TYR A 752 9.55 30.94 10.54
C TYR A 752 9.40 29.67 9.71
N HIS A 753 10.51 28.98 9.44
CA HIS A 753 10.52 27.69 8.75
C HIS A 753 10.61 26.54 9.75
N ASP A 754 9.75 25.52 9.62
CA ASP A 754 9.66 24.42 10.59
C ASP A 754 10.91 23.52 10.65
N ASP A 755 11.65 23.42 9.54
CA ASP A 755 12.90 22.65 9.47
C ASP A 755 14.11 23.33 10.15
N PHE A 756 13.99 24.58 10.57
CA PHE A 756 15.06 25.30 11.24
C PHE A 756 15.53 24.54 12.49
N ARG A 757 16.85 24.40 12.66
CA ARG A 757 17.47 23.80 13.85
C ARG A 757 18.53 24.71 14.44
N PHE A 758 18.58 24.78 15.77
CA PHE A 758 19.55 25.61 16.49
C PHE A 758 20.33 24.79 17.51
N TYR A 759 21.67 24.89 17.44
CA TYR A 759 22.61 24.18 18.30
C TYR A 759 23.53 25.18 18.99
N ILE A 760 23.82 24.96 20.28
CA ILE A 760 24.67 25.86 21.07
C ILE A 760 25.81 25.04 21.70
N THR A 761 27.05 25.54 21.62
CA THR A 761 28.22 24.87 22.22
C THR A 761 28.99 25.81 23.14
N THR A 762 29.46 25.29 24.28
CA THR A 762 30.40 25.99 25.17
C THR A 762 31.66 25.17 25.39
N LYS A 763 32.81 25.85 25.48
CA LYS A 763 34.10 25.24 25.84
C LYS A 763 34.37 25.25 27.34
N LEU A 764 33.52 25.90 28.14
CA LEU A 764 33.69 25.92 29.58
C LEU A 764 33.43 24.51 30.14
N PRO A 765 34.35 23.93 30.93
CA PRO A 765 34.19 22.56 31.43
C PRO A 765 33.15 22.45 32.55
N ASN A 766 32.97 23.51 33.33
CA ASN A 766 31.98 23.61 34.41
C ASN A 766 31.32 25.01 34.41
N PRO A 767 30.47 25.33 33.42
CA PRO A 767 29.77 26.61 33.38
C PRO A 767 28.63 26.64 34.41
N HIS A 768 28.47 27.78 35.08
CA HIS A 768 27.29 28.03 35.91
C HIS A 768 26.25 28.83 35.12
N TYR A 769 25.28 28.11 34.55
CA TYR A 769 24.12 28.74 33.92
C TYR A 769 23.05 29.05 34.95
N THR A 770 22.46 30.24 34.89
CA THR A 770 21.37 30.63 35.79
C THR A 770 20.11 29.80 35.49
N PRO A 771 19.18 29.69 36.46
CA PRO A 771 17.90 28.99 36.23
C PRO A 771 17.13 29.53 35.02
N GLU A 772 17.23 30.83 34.75
CA GLU A 772 16.59 31.47 33.58
C GLU A 772 17.14 30.92 32.25
N ILE A 773 18.43 30.60 32.18
CA ILE A 773 19.03 29.96 31.01
C ILE A 773 18.66 28.48 30.96
N SER A 774 18.79 27.75 32.07
CA SER A 774 18.50 26.31 32.16
C SER A 774 17.05 25.93 31.79
N VAL A 775 16.12 26.87 31.94
CA VAL A 775 14.72 26.68 31.51
C VAL A 775 14.55 26.81 30.00
N LYS A 776 15.35 27.66 29.34
CA LYS A 776 15.22 27.96 27.90
C LYS A 776 15.90 26.93 26.99
N VAL A 777 16.96 26.28 27.48
CA VAL A 777 17.76 25.31 26.70
C VAL A 777 17.76 23.92 27.34
N THR A 778 18.03 22.90 26.53
CA THR A 778 18.34 21.55 27.04
C THR A 778 19.85 21.47 27.28
N LEU A 779 20.28 21.48 28.54
CA LEU A 779 21.69 21.29 28.88
C LEU A 779 22.10 19.83 28.66
N VAL A 780 23.10 19.61 27.82
CA VAL A 780 23.63 18.27 27.51
C VAL A 780 25.11 18.25 27.86
N ASN A 781 25.47 17.38 28.80
CA ASN A 781 26.87 17.19 29.17
C ASN A 781 27.57 16.31 28.14
N PHE A 782 28.48 16.92 27.38
CA PHE A 782 29.30 16.27 26.36
C PHE A 782 30.77 16.21 26.78
N THR A 783 31.07 16.37 28.08
CA THR A 783 32.41 16.14 28.60
C THR A 783 32.83 14.71 28.31
N LEU A 784 34.02 14.57 27.75
CA LEU A 784 34.61 13.28 27.42
C LEU A 784 34.63 12.34 28.64
N SER A 785 34.02 11.17 28.49
CA SER A 785 34.03 10.12 29.50
C SER A 785 35.31 9.27 29.41
N PRO A 786 35.73 8.64 30.52
CA PRO A 786 36.75 7.58 30.54
C PRO A 786 36.58 6.56 29.40
N SER A 787 35.43 5.87 29.38
CA SER A 787 35.13 4.86 28.36
C SER A 787 35.06 5.42 26.94
N GLY A 788 34.53 6.63 26.74
CA GLY A 788 34.49 7.27 25.42
C GLY A 788 35.87 7.57 24.86
N LEU A 789 36.82 7.98 25.72
CA LEU A 789 38.20 8.17 25.31
C LEU A 789 38.92 6.84 25.08
N GLU A 790 38.66 5.82 25.90
CA GLU A 790 39.17 4.46 25.69
C GLU A 790 38.82 3.95 24.30
N ASP A 791 37.53 3.98 23.93
CA ASP A 791 37.06 3.54 22.62
C ASP A 791 37.68 4.36 21.48
N GLN A 792 37.80 5.68 21.67
CA GLN A 792 38.40 6.57 20.67
C GLN A 792 39.89 6.26 20.48
N MET A 793 40.64 6.06 21.57
CA MET A 793 42.07 5.76 21.52
C MET A 793 42.31 4.36 20.98
N LEU A 794 41.48 3.38 21.35
CA LEU A 794 41.54 2.03 20.82
C LEU A 794 41.38 2.02 19.30
N ALA A 795 40.38 2.74 18.77
CA ALA A 795 40.18 2.86 17.34
C ALA A 795 41.42 3.47 16.64
N ARG A 796 42.09 4.44 17.28
CA ARG A 796 43.31 5.06 16.73
C ARG A 796 44.52 4.13 16.77
N VAL A 797 44.72 3.37 17.84
CA VAL A 797 45.81 2.38 17.94
C VAL A 797 45.65 1.32 16.88
N VAL A 798 44.44 0.76 16.75
CA VAL A 798 44.14 -0.29 15.78
C VAL A 798 44.32 0.23 14.36
N ALA A 799 43.89 1.46 14.07
CA ALA A 799 44.07 2.07 12.75
C ALA A 799 45.55 2.21 12.34
N GLU A 800 46.46 2.47 13.28
CA GLU A 800 47.90 2.59 13.00
C GLU A 800 48.63 1.24 12.98
N GLU A 801 48.33 0.33 13.91
CA GLU A 801 49.02 -0.98 14.02
C GLU A 801 48.47 -2.02 13.03
N ARG A 802 47.15 -2.02 12.81
CA ARG A 802 46.42 -2.97 11.97
C ARG A 802 45.37 -2.26 11.11
N PRO A 803 45.82 -1.45 10.12
CA PRO A 803 44.91 -0.72 9.23
C PRO A 803 43.99 -1.67 8.45
N ASP A 804 44.45 -2.88 8.16
CA ASP A 804 43.66 -3.95 7.54
C ASP A 804 42.41 -4.31 8.34
N LEU A 805 42.53 -4.43 9.67
CA LEU A 805 41.40 -4.74 10.56
C LEU A 805 40.43 -3.56 10.66
N GLU A 806 40.93 -2.33 10.66
CA GLU A 806 40.08 -1.14 10.76
C GLU A 806 39.31 -0.88 9.44
N GLU A 807 39.94 -1.07 8.28
CA GLU A 807 39.27 -1.01 6.97
C GLU A 807 38.24 -2.13 6.81
N MET A 808 38.58 -3.37 7.19
CA MET A 808 37.63 -4.48 7.18
C MET A 808 36.46 -4.19 8.12
N LYS A 809 36.71 -3.68 9.33
CA LYS A 809 35.65 -3.31 10.26
C LYS A 809 34.75 -2.23 9.68
N ASN A 810 35.31 -1.15 9.14
CA ASN A 810 34.51 -0.07 8.56
C ASN A 810 33.67 -0.54 7.38
N THR A 811 34.21 -1.43 6.54
CA THR A 811 33.49 -2.02 5.40
C THR A 811 32.39 -2.97 5.86
N LEU A 812 32.68 -3.87 6.82
CA LEU A 812 31.72 -4.79 7.42
C LEU A 812 30.59 -4.05 8.11
N ILE A 813 30.94 -2.99 8.84
CA ILE A 813 29.99 -2.05 9.39
C ILE A 813 29.11 -1.57 8.24
N ILE A 814 29.61 -0.80 7.25
CA ILE A 814 28.82 -0.24 6.12
C ILE A 814 27.89 -1.29 5.51
N SER A 815 28.45 -2.45 5.14
CA SER A 815 27.73 -3.59 4.59
C SER A 815 26.59 -4.07 5.50
N ASN A 816 26.82 -4.27 6.80
CA ASN A 816 25.79 -4.68 7.77
C ASN A 816 24.61 -3.71 7.87
N ALA A 817 24.82 -2.39 7.73
CA ALA A 817 23.68 -1.45 7.72
C ALA A 817 22.88 -1.55 6.42
N THR A 818 23.57 -1.61 5.29
CA THR A 818 22.92 -1.76 3.99
C THR A 818 22.10 -3.05 3.95
N MET A 819 22.68 -4.16 4.42
CA MET A 819 21.99 -5.45 4.52
C MET A 819 20.77 -5.41 5.44
N ARG A 820 20.85 -4.77 6.63
CA ARG A 820 19.67 -4.62 7.52
C ARG A 820 18.58 -3.75 6.91
N ASN A 821 18.95 -2.66 6.22
CA ASN A 821 17.98 -1.82 5.51
C ASN A 821 17.34 -2.55 4.33
N GLU A 822 18.12 -3.28 3.54
CA GLU A 822 17.59 -4.11 2.45
C GLU A 822 16.64 -5.19 2.96
N LEU A 823 16.97 -5.85 4.07
CA LEU A 823 16.11 -6.86 4.68
C LEU A 823 14.78 -6.28 5.14
N LYS A 824 14.80 -5.11 5.79
CA LYS A 824 13.58 -4.40 6.19
C LYS A 824 12.76 -3.92 4.97
N ALA A 825 13.42 -3.39 3.94
CA ALA A 825 12.74 -2.95 2.72
C ALA A 825 12.09 -4.12 1.96
N LEU A 826 12.74 -5.28 1.92
CA LEU A 826 12.18 -6.51 1.35
C LEU A 826 10.95 -6.97 2.14
N GLU A 827 10.99 -6.95 3.47
CA GLU A 827 9.83 -7.26 4.32
C GLU A 827 8.67 -6.29 4.08
N ASP A 828 8.97 -4.99 4.03
CA ASP A 828 7.98 -3.95 3.77
C ASP A 828 7.31 -4.18 2.40
N THR A 829 8.10 -4.53 1.38
CA THR A 829 7.61 -4.86 0.03
C THR A 829 6.75 -6.12 0.04
N ILE A 830 7.15 -7.17 0.77
CA ILE A 830 6.38 -8.41 0.91
C ILE A 830 5.02 -8.12 1.54
N LEU A 831 5.00 -7.38 2.65
CA LEU A 831 3.78 -7.03 3.38
C LEU A 831 2.89 -6.11 2.55
N GLU A 832 3.46 -5.14 1.84
CA GLU A 832 2.70 -4.24 0.96
C GLU A 832 2.02 -5.02 -0.15
N LYS A 833 2.77 -5.85 -0.89
CA LYS A 833 2.23 -6.67 -1.98
C LYS A 833 1.16 -7.65 -1.50
N LEU A 834 1.37 -8.30 -0.34
CA LEU A 834 0.36 -9.14 0.29
C LEU A 834 -0.88 -8.32 0.70
N SER A 835 -0.71 -7.10 1.22
CA SER A 835 -1.80 -6.25 1.67
C SER A 835 -2.66 -5.70 0.53
N THR A 836 -2.07 -5.45 -0.65
CA THR A 836 -2.76 -4.91 -1.82
C THR A 836 -3.55 -5.98 -2.59
N SER A 837 -3.10 -7.23 -2.60
CA SER A 837 -3.79 -8.32 -3.29
C SER A 837 -5.06 -8.75 -2.55
N GLU A 838 -6.22 -8.78 -3.23
CA GLU A 838 -7.46 -9.33 -2.66
C GLU A 838 -7.38 -10.86 -2.53
N ASN A 839 -6.91 -11.55 -3.58
CA ASN A 839 -6.73 -13.00 -3.63
C ASN A 839 -5.27 -13.37 -3.96
N PRO A 840 -4.44 -13.67 -2.94
CA PRO A 840 -3.02 -13.97 -3.14
C PRO A 840 -2.73 -15.23 -4.00
N VAL A 841 -3.71 -16.14 -4.11
CA VAL A 841 -3.56 -17.42 -4.83
C VAL A 841 -3.66 -17.27 -6.34
N ASP A 842 -4.43 -16.29 -6.81
CA ASP A 842 -4.69 -16.09 -8.25
C ASP A 842 -3.62 -15.19 -8.91
N ASP A 843 -2.80 -14.49 -8.13
CA ASP A 843 -1.76 -13.57 -8.61
C ASP A 843 -0.40 -14.29 -8.76
N ILE A 844 -0.09 -14.71 -9.99
CA ILE A 844 1.16 -15.43 -10.31
C ILE A 844 2.39 -14.51 -10.21
N GLU A 845 2.25 -13.22 -10.53
CA GLU A 845 3.35 -12.25 -10.44
C GLU A 845 3.73 -12.01 -8.98
N LEU A 846 2.73 -11.93 -8.10
CA LEU A 846 2.92 -11.86 -6.66
C LEU A 846 3.72 -13.06 -6.14
N ILE A 847 3.31 -14.28 -6.47
CA ILE A 847 3.97 -15.51 -5.99
C ILE A 847 5.45 -15.54 -6.42
N ASN A 848 5.73 -15.26 -7.70
CA ASN A 848 7.10 -15.25 -8.22
C ASN A 848 7.94 -14.14 -7.57
N ALA A 849 7.35 -12.95 -7.36
CA ALA A 849 8.04 -11.85 -6.68
C ALA A 849 8.31 -12.14 -5.20
N LEU A 850 7.42 -12.87 -4.52
CA LEU A 850 7.58 -13.29 -3.13
C LEU A 850 8.67 -14.34 -2.98
N GLU A 851 8.73 -15.33 -3.87
CA GLU A 851 9.80 -16.33 -3.89
C GLU A 851 11.17 -15.67 -4.13
N ALA A 852 11.27 -14.76 -5.10
CA ALA A 852 12.50 -14.00 -5.34
C ALA A 852 12.91 -13.14 -4.13
N SER A 853 11.94 -12.48 -3.48
CA SER A 853 12.19 -11.67 -2.29
C SER A 853 12.61 -12.51 -1.09
N LYS A 854 12.04 -13.71 -0.92
CA LYS A 854 12.45 -14.66 0.13
C LYS A 854 13.85 -15.19 -0.13
N ALA A 855 14.17 -15.61 -1.35
CA ALA A 855 15.50 -16.08 -1.69
C ALA A 855 16.57 -15.02 -1.36
N LYS A 856 16.31 -13.76 -1.73
CA LYS A 856 17.18 -12.63 -1.39
C LYS A 856 17.23 -12.36 0.12
N SER A 857 16.12 -12.44 0.85
CA SER A 857 16.09 -12.28 2.31
C SER A 857 16.92 -13.35 3.03
N THR A 858 16.81 -14.62 2.62
CA THR A 858 17.60 -15.73 3.18
C THR A 858 19.10 -15.56 2.89
N GLU A 859 19.46 -15.14 1.66
CA GLU A 859 20.85 -14.83 1.31
C GLU A 859 21.41 -13.68 2.16
N ILE A 860 20.63 -12.63 2.39
CA ILE A 860 21.05 -11.52 3.26
C ILE A 860 21.18 -12.00 4.70
N LYS A 861 20.27 -12.84 5.21
CA LYS A 861 20.36 -13.41 6.57
C LYS A 861 21.64 -14.22 6.77
N THR A 862 22.02 -15.07 5.83
CA THR A 862 23.25 -15.87 5.92
C THR A 862 24.49 -14.99 5.83
N LYS A 863 24.52 -14.01 4.93
CA LYS A 863 25.62 -13.02 4.84
C LYS A 863 25.74 -12.19 6.12
N MET A 864 24.61 -11.79 6.71
CA MET A 864 24.59 -11.01 7.95
C MET A 864 25.10 -11.84 9.13
N GLN A 865 24.73 -13.12 9.25
CA GLN A 865 25.27 -14.01 10.28
C GLN A 865 26.79 -14.20 10.14
N ALA A 866 27.28 -14.39 8.91
CA ALA A 866 28.72 -14.49 8.66
C ALA A 866 29.44 -13.18 9.04
N ALA A 867 28.88 -12.02 8.64
CA ALA A 867 29.43 -10.71 8.97
C ALA A 867 29.41 -10.42 10.48
N GLU A 868 28.38 -10.84 11.22
CA GLU A 868 28.31 -10.72 12.68
C GLU A 868 29.36 -11.58 13.38
N GLN A 869 29.65 -12.79 12.86
CA GLN A 869 30.74 -13.61 13.39
C GLN A 869 32.10 -12.97 13.10
N THR A 870 32.33 -12.47 11.88
CA THR A 870 33.56 -11.76 11.54
C THR A 870 33.73 -10.48 12.38
N GLU A 871 32.65 -9.75 12.67
CA GLU A 871 32.67 -8.57 13.54
C GLU A 871 33.12 -8.94 14.95
N LYS A 872 32.60 -10.05 15.52
CA LYS A 872 33.06 -10.56 16.83
C LYS A 872 34.53 -10.93 16.82
N ASP A 873 35.00 -11.62 15.79
CA ASP A 873 36.40 -12.03 15.68
C ASP A 873 37.32 -10.80 15.59
N ILE A 874 36.93 -9.77 14.82
CA ILE A 874 37.63 -8.48 14.77
C ILE A 874 37.63 -7.80 16.14
N ASP A 875 36.50 -7.78 16.85
CA ASP A 875 36.41 -7.17 18.18
C ASP A 875 37.28 -7.89 19.21
N LEU A 876 37.41 -9.22 19.12
CA LEU A 876 38.33 -10.00 19.95
C LEU A 876 39.79 -9.60 19.68
N THR A 877 40.20 -9.49 18.41
CA THR A 877 41.56 -9.03 18.06
C THR A 877 41.79 -7.58 18.48
N ARG A 878 40.78 -6.71 18.39
CA ARG A 878 40.86 -5.34 18.89
C ARG A 878 41.00 -5.30 20.41
N ALA A 879 40.34 -6.20 21.13
CA ALA A 879 40.39 -6.25 22.58
C ALA A 879 41.82 -6.45 23.12
N GLU A 880 42.69 -7.07 22.33
CA GLU A 880 44.11 -7.24 22.68
C GLU A 880 44.85 -5.89 22.85
N TYR A 881 44.42 -4.83 22.16
CA TYR A 881 45.00 -3.49 22.25
C TYR A 881 44.35 -2.59 23.32
N VAL A 882 43.28 -3.04 23.98
CA VAL A 882 42.59 -2.31 25.07
C VAL A 882 43.55 -1.81 26.17
N PRO A 883 44.57 -2.57 26.62
CA PRO A 883 45.51 -2.09 27.63
C PRO A 883 46.23 -0.79 27.25
N VAL A 884 46.49 -0.56 25.96
CA VAL A 884 47.09 0.70 25.47
C VAL A 884 46.11 1.85 25.59
N ALA A 885 44.85 1.63 25.19
CA ALA A 885 43.79 2.63 25.26
C ALA A 885 43.50 3.04 26.71
N VAL A 886 43.41 2.07 27.62
CA VAL A 886 43.18 2.30 29.05
C VAL A 886 44.32 3.11 29.68
N ASN A 887 45.58 2.75 29.41
CA ASN A 887 46.73 3.52 29.88
C ASN A 887 46.68 4.96 29.36
N THR A 888 46.38 5.13 28.06
CA THR A 888 46.29 6.43 27.40
C THR A 888 45.18 7.31 28.00
N GLN A 889 44.02 6.72 28.28
CA GLN A 889 42.91 7.40 28.93
C GLN A 889 43.31 7.93 30.32
N ILE A 890 43.95 7.10 31.15
CA ILE A 890 44.39 7.50 32.50
C ILE A 890 45.34 8.69 32.44
N LEU A 891 46.29 8.64 31.51
CA LEU A 891 47.25 9.71 31.29
C LEU A 891 46.58 11.00 30.84
N PHE A 892 45.59 10.94 29.94
CA PHE A 892 44.84 12.11 29.49
C PHE A 892 44.13 12.82 30.64
N PHE A 893 43.36 12.09 31.45
CA PHE A 893 42.65 12.70 32.58
C PHE A 893 43.63 13.22 33.65
N CYS A 894 44.79 12.58 33.82
CA CYS A 894 45.86 13.12 34.68
C CYS A 894 46.34 14.49 34.20
N VAL A 895 46.57 14.63 32.90
CA VAL A 895 46.99 15.91 32.28
C VAL A 895 45.87 16.94 32.31
N SER A 896 44.61 16.53 32.08
CA SER A 896 43.45 17.43 32.12
C SER A 896 43.21 18.02 33.51
N ASP A 897 43.49 17.24 34.57
CA ASP A 897 43.29 17.70 35.95
C ASP A 897 44.36 18.69 36.42
N LEU A 898 45.46 18.85 35.68
CA LEU A 898 46.48 19.87 35.98
C LEU A 898 45.94 21.29 35.88
N ALA A 899 44.86 21.51 35.12
CA ALA A 899 44.17 22.79 35.06
C ALA A 899 43.62 23.24 36.43
N ASN A 900 43.40 22.30 37.37
CA ASN A 900 43.00 22.62 38.74
C ASN A 900 44.18 23.12 39.60
N VAL A 901 45.42 22.83 39.21
CA VAL A 901 46.63 23.33 39.88
C VAL A 901 46.95 24.73 39.39
N ASP A 902 46.97 24.94 38.09
CA ASP A 902 47.17 26.24 37.47
C ASP A 902 46.34 26.34 36.18
N PRO A 903 45.54 27.42 35.99
CA PRO A 903 44.73 27.60 34.78
C PRO A 903 45.54 27.60 33.48
N MET A 904 46.86 27.85 33.51
CA MET A 904 47.73 27.78 32.33
C MET A 904 47.94 26.35 31.81
N TYR A 905 47.69 25.32 32.63
CA TYR A 905 47.91 23.91 32.26
C TYR A 905 46.70 23.30 31.56
N GLN A 906 46.36 23.86 30.41
CA GLN A 906 45.29 23.37 29.55
C GLN A 906 45.86 22.84 28.24
N TYR A 907 45.51 21.60 27.93
CA TYR A 907 45.96 20.92 26.72
C TYR A 907 44.75 20.43 25.94
N SER A 908 44.78 20.61 24.61
CA SER A 908 43.70 20.14 23.76
C SER A 908 43.79 18.63 23.54
N LEU A 909 42.63 17.99 23.37
CA LEU A 909 42.57 16.56 23.00
C LEU A 909 43.32 16.28 21.69
N GLU A 910 43.28 17.22 20.74
CA GLU A 910 43.96 17.10 19.45
C GLU A 910 45.48 17.09 19.60
N TRP A 911 46.03 17.97 20.44
CA TRP A 911 47.46 17.96 20.78
C TRP A 911 47.88 16.63 21.43
N PHE A 912 47.10 16.15 22.41
CA PHE A 912 47.36 14.89 23.08
C PHE A 912 47.33 13.70 22.11
N THR A 913 46.33 13.66 21.22
CA THR A 913 46.17 12.60 20.21
C THR A 913 47.34 12.60 19.23
N ASN A 914 47.85 13.76 18.83
CA ASN A 914 49.01 13.84 17.94
C ASN A 914 50.29 13.29 18.59
N ILE A 915 50.51 13.56 19.88
CA ILE A 915 51.63 12.96 20.64
C ILE A 915 51.47 11.45 20.72
N PHE A 916 50.25 10.97 20.95
CA PHE A 916 49.95 9.55 21.01
C PHE A 916 50.27 8.82 19.69
N LEU A 917 49.79 9.33 18.56
CA LEU A 917 50.06 8.77 17.23
C LEU A 917 51.56 8.77 16.91
N SER A 918 52.25 9.89 17.18
CA SER A 918 53.72 9.98 16.98
C SER A 918 54.47 8.98 17.88
N SER A 919 53.97 8.72 19.07
CA SER A 919 54.56 7.76 20.02
C SER A 919 54.39 6.31 19.57
N ILE A 920 53.26 5.95 18.97
CA ILE A 920 53.04 4.61 18.38
C ILE A 920 54.05 4.36 17.25
N GLN A 921 54.22 5.34 16.36
CA GLN A 921 55.12 5.24 15.22
C GLN A 921 56.60 5.17 15.63
N SER A 922 56.98 5.88 16.70
CA SER A 922 58.37 5.96 17.18
C SER A 922 58.74 4.86 18.17
N ALA A 923 57.76 4.18 18.78
CA ALA A 923 58.02 3.12 19.75
C ALA A 923 58.74 1.92 19.10
N PRO A 924 59.64 1.22 19.82
CA PRO A 924 60.32 0.02 19.32
C PRO A 924 59.33 -1.07 18.89
N ARG A 925 59.44 -1.55 17.64
CA ARG A 925 58.64 -2.67 17.13
C ARG A 925 59.04 -3.98 17.82
N ALA A 926 58.08 -4.87 18.01
CA ALA A 926 58.29 -6.20 18.60
C ALA A 926 57.34 -7.20 17.91
N ASP A 927 57.81 -8.43 17.70
CA ASP A 927 57.02 -9.49 17.05
C ASP A 927 55.94 -10.08 17.97
N ASN A 928 56.16 -10.01 19.29
CA ASN A 928 55.14 -10.36 20.29
C ASN A 928 54.29 -9.14 20.62
N LEU A 929 52.96 -9.28 20.48
CA LEU A 929 51.97 -8.25 20.77
C LEU A 929 52.06 -7.73 22.22
N GLU A 930 52.24 -8.60 23.21
CA GLU A 930 52.36 -8.19 24.62
C GLU A 930 53.57 -7.27 24.84
N GLN A 931 54.70 -7.61 24.21
CA GLN A 931 55.91 -6.79 24.27
C GLN A 931 55.74 -5.48 23.49
N ARG A 932 55.03 -5.50 22.35
CA ARG A 932 54.70 -4.30 21.58
C ARG A 932 53.83 -3.35 22.39
N ILE A 933 52.79 -3.84 23.05
CA ILE A 933 51.90 -3.07 23.94
C ILE A 933 52.71 -2.41 25.06
N LYS A 934 53.63 -3.16 25.68
CA LYS A 934 54.50 -2.62 26.74
C LYS A 934 55.41 -1.51 26.21
N ASN A 935 56.05 -1.72 25.05
CA ASN A 935 56.92 -0.72 24.42
C ASN A 935 56.15 0.57 24.08
N ILE A 936 54.94 0.46 23.53
CA ILE A 936 54.09 1.62 23.22
C ILE A 936 53.73 2.38 24.50
N ASN A 937 53.29 1.67 25.54
CA ASN A 937 52.89 2.27 26.80
C ASN A 937 54.06 2.99 27.49
N GLU A 938 55.23 2.38 27.58
CA GLU A 938 56.42 2.98 28.18
C GLU A 938 56.89 4.22 27.40
N PHE A 939 56.98 4.10 26.07
CA PHE A 939 57.42 5.20 25.21
C PHE A 939 56.43 6.37 25.23
N PHE A 940 55.13 6.10 25.13
CA PHE A 940 54.09 7.15 25.19
C PHE A 940 54.09 7.85 26.54
N THR A 941 54.17 7.10 27.65
CA THR A 941 54.22 7.68 29.00
C THR A 941 55.42 8.60 29.16
N PHE A 942 56.60 8.18 28.67
CA PHE A 942 57.81 9.00 28.69
C PHE A 942 57.69 10.25 27.81
N SER A 943 57.22 10.09 26.56
CA SER A 943 57.04 11.17 25.60
C SER A 943 56.06 12.23 26.12
N LEU A 944 54.91 11.80 26.66
CA LEU A 944 53.92 12.68 27.26
C LEU A 944 54.51 13.41 28.47
N TYR A 945 55.20 12.70 29.37
CA TYR A 945 55.84 13.30 30.53
C TYR A 945 56.84 14.39 30.12
N CYS A 946 57.73 14.12 29.16
CA CYS A 946 58.71 15.08 28.68
C CYS A 946 58.04 16.32 28.06
N ASN A 947 57.00 16.14 27.24
CA ASN A 947 56.31 17.26 26.61
C ASN A 947 55.54 18.13 27.61
N VAL A 948 54.83 17.52 28.56
CA VAL A 948 54.11 18.26 29.62
C VAL A 948 55.09 18.99 30.53
N CYS A 949 56.17 18.32 30.99
CA CYS A 949 57.18 18.93 31.86
C CYS A 949 57.90 20.14 31.25
N ARG A 950 57.97 20.26 29.92
CA ARG A 950 58.51 21.47 29.26
C ARG A 950 57.65 22.72 29.51
N SER A 951 56.35 22.53 29.73
CA SER A 951 55.39 23.61 29.97
C SER A 951 55.07 23.85 31.45
N LEU A 952 55.44 22.92 32.33
CA LEU A 952 55.21 23.04 33.77
C LEU A 952 56.28 23.89 34.47
N PHE A 953 55.87 24.61 35.52
CA PHE A 953 56.82 25.22 36.45
C PHE A 953 57.59 24.13 37.21
N GLU A 954 58.84 24.41 37.58
CA GLU A 954 59.71 23.46 38.27
C GLU A 954 59.05 22.86 39.53
N LYS A 955 58.35 23.69 40.31
CA LYS A 955 57.60 23.29 41.51
C LYS A 955 56.51 22.22 41.25
N HIS A 956 55.95 22.17 40.04
CA HIS A 956 54.83 21.29 39.71
C HIS A 956 55.25 20.00 38.99
N LYS A 957 56.52 19.89 38.56
CA LYS A 957 57.03 18.70 37.85
C LYS A 957 57.01 17.44 38.73
N LEU A 958 57.49 17.54 39.97
CA LEU A 958 57.46 16.44 40.95
C LEU A 958 56.03 16.02 41.29
N LEU A 959 55.13 17.00 41.46
CA LEU A 959 53.71 16.74 41.68
C LEU A 959 53.11 15.96 40.51
N PHE A 960 53.38 16.37 39.28
CA PHE A 960 52.89 15.66 38.10
C PHE A 960 53.45 14.24 37.98
N ALA A 961 54.75 14.04 38.22
CA ALA A 961 55.37 12.71 38.24
C ALA A 961 54.71 11.79 39.28
N PHE A 962 54.43 12.32 40.48
CA PHE A 962 53.74 11.59 41.54
C PHE A 962 52.30 11.23 41.14
N LEU A 963 51.52 12.19 40.66
CA LEU A 963 50.12 11.98 40.24
C LEU A 963 50.01 10.95 39.11
N LEU A 964 50.89 11.05 38.11
CA LEU A 964 50.95 10.10 37.00
C LEU A 964 51.24 8.69 37.50
N THR A 965 52.23 8.52 38.38
CA THR A 965 52.61 7.22 38.94
C THR A 965 51.48 6.61 39.77
N VAL A 966 50.88 7.40 40.66
CA VAL A 966 49.78 6.94 41.52
C VAL A 966 48.58 6.48 40.69
N ARG A 967 48.17 7.26 39.68
CA ARG A 967 47.01 6.89 38.85
C ARG A 967 47.24 5.60 38.07
N VAL A 968 48.44 5.40 37.53
CA VAL A 968 48.81 4.14 36.86
C VAL A 968 48.78 2.96 37.86
N LEU A 969 49.32 3.14 39.07
CA LEU A 969 49.33 2.10 40.11
C LEU A 969 47.94 1.80 40.70
N MET A 970 47.09 2.82 40.81
CA MET A 970 45.68 2.67 41.23
C MET A 970 44.91 1.82 40.22
N HIS A 971 45.11 2.07 38.93
CA HIS A 971 44.50 1.26 37.89
C HIS A 971 44.99 -0.20 37.91
N GLN A 972 46.29 -0.41 38.17
CA GLN A 972 46.86 -1.74 38.39
C GLN A 972 46.40 -2.39 39.71
N LYS A 973 45.53 -1.74 40.49
CA LYS A 973 45.04 -2.17 41.82
C LYS A 973 46.17 -2.39 42.84
N LYS A 974 47.34 -1.79 42.62
CA LYS A 974 48.48 -1.83 43.55
C LYS A 974 48.35 -0.78 44.66
N VAL A 975 47.57 0.28 44.42
CA VAL A 975 47.24 1.33 45.38
C VAL A 975 45.72 1.39 45.53
N HIS A 976 45.23 1.23 46.75
CA HIS A 976 43.80 1.38 47.05
C HIS A 976 43.45 2.84 47.32
N LEU A 977 42.31 3.31 46.79
CA LEU A 977 41.84 4.70 46.93
C LEU A 977 41.68 5.10 48.41
N VAL A 978 41.20 4.18 49.26
CA VAL A 978 41.03 4.43 50.71
C VAL A 978 42.38 4.68 51.39
N SER A 979 43.39 3.86 51.06
CA SER A 979 44.74 4.05 51.60
C SER A 979 45.36 5.34 51.11
N TYR A 980 45.19 5.68 49.83
CA TYR A 980 45.66 6.93 49.27
C TYR A 980 45.05 8.16 49.95
N ASN A 981 43.73 8.17 50.13
CA ASN A 981 43.01 9.25 50.81
C ASN A 981 43.36 9.36 52.31
N TYR A 982 43.89 8.31 52.93
CA TYR A 982 44.39 8.36 54.31
C TYR A 982 45.78 9.00 54.41
N PHE A 983 46.61 8.86 53.37
CA PHE A 983 47.97 9.41 53.33
C PHE A 983 48.03 10.88 52.91
N ILE A 984 46.96 11.41 52.29
CA ILE A 984 46.77 12.81 51.92
C ILE A 984 45.99 13.50 53.03
#